data_AF-A0A527A2P7-F1
#
_entry.id   AF-A0A527A2P7-F1
#
_cell.length_a   1.000
_cell.length_b   1.000
_cell.length_c   1.000
_cell.angle_alpha   90.00
_cell.angle_beta   90.00
_cell.angle_gamma   90.00
#
_symmetry.space_group_name_H-M   'P 1'
#
loop_
_entity.id
_entity.type
_entity.pdbx_description
1 polymer ?
#
loop_
_entity_poly.entity_id
_entity_poly.type
_entity_poly.pdbx_seq_one_letter_code
_entity_poly.pdbx_strand_id
1 'polypeptide(L)'
;MGDGEPIDYEVQPGDNLSDIADAHGVTLEDLAESNPELFTSPRDPDLIHPGETVVIDGATRTTVNVTFNGYTVTENPDGTVTVANQEHGYEIEVQAGSLEADLAELLTDVNPNSSDPREAREAETVLNTLDGIFASEAIQQEGAGLDLEAVEGLGEVSAAAREVVEEHGPGIPAEPVMDQDGEVLDLYGERPEAAGADWVPIDWQGAVRWVHPDVAQALLADSETLATISELSAVIDASNAQSDVYALDSDHAGAQVAAEDTLNGVLNPHGYAIDFEKPKGTLEEAREALTAAQTVLDDATEVRSTYEEASSALDAAIEANRELDPLVAAPDPNAPEATAEDSNIHTDVYQQEEYAGSRAEHAEVEALFGEYNRLIAEGDLGSIDLAITRNEQAGVDTQSPDHQNLLGLRDLAQNRVELGQTYADYLRAESDLRGFEAESARMMREMFDEWLEDNSSGGDDMYARAYVTADGQAMIDVYYDRGHYVEEYDIDRPMSHHSRHGQSIRLSVFDQDLNPEVSRNPPGSWVDESLNEAWNEHVATGVPEGKSLNTAWNEHPEGIPEEYEIHTHGETFIAARENAAADLNELMASNAETALGTLNEGLSAVRSQFESDLAEYGPGTTELPDGAFPDGVEPVSVEWQGQTIMVSPEVKEQLEAGNLDAVIESGTPIQVQIDVTPDDDEYNPESRWVTPELALSTLDLAAVNTEIGNLEVFRDQMNGIAAGQRDIAENTYNYYMPKTVLDERLENDKQDVLDADFQSQFQSYHQNGFDGSFHTREGDALEQTIQDSLGLDAENEDHAVQRRRADCLRQEPGHDAGRGRPDRDRRPAGPRTLGLGIHDRSDRGYRDRRRDHPVLHAGRADRSADCPGGRRLPRHARGLQPA
;
A
#
# COMPACT_ATOMS: atom_id res chain seq x y z
N MET A 1 -5.52 -53.49 20.49
CA MET A 1 -5.87 -54.24 19.27
C MET A 1 -7.15 -55.03 19.52
N GLY A 2 -8.25 -54.66 18.86
CA GLY A 2 -9.50 -55.41 18.82
C GLY A 2 -9.76 -55.87 17.38
N ASP A 3 -10.27 -57.09 17.22
CA ASP A 3 -10.18 -57.89 15.98
C ASP A 3 -11.16 -57.48 14.85
N GLY A 4 -11.54 -56.20 14.72
CA GLY A 4 -12.34 -55.70 13.59
C GLY A 4 -13.70 -56.40 13.41
N GLU A 5 -14.40 -56.70 14.50
CA GLU A 5 -15.69 -57.40 14.43
C GLU A 5 -16.77 -56.48 13.81
N PRO A 6 -17.51 -56.94 12.78
CA PRO A 6 -18.55 -56.15 12.11
C PRO A 6 -19.60 -55.57 13.06
N ILE A 7 -19.99 -54.32 12.86
CA ILE A 7 -21.08 -53.68 13.62
C ILE A 7 -22.35 -53.67 12.76
N ASP A 8 -23.43 -54.26 13.28
CA ASP A 8 -24.77 -54.10 12.72
C ASP A 8 -25.38 -52.78 13.21
N TYR A 9 -25.36 -51.74 12.38
CA TYR A 9 -25.96 -50.43 12.67
C TYR A 9 -27.42 -50.38 12.22
N GLU A 10 -28.33 -49.96 13.11
CA GLU A 10 -29.74 -49.74 12.77
C GLU A 10 -29.97 -48.27 12.40
N VAL A 11 -30.33 -48.02 11.14
CA VAL A 11 -30.58 -46.68 10.57
C VAL A 11 -31.61 -45.92 11.40
N GLN A 12 -31.30 -44.70 11.79
CA GLN A 12 -32.16 -43.79 12.53
C GLN A 12 -32.86 -42.77 11.61
N PRO A 13 -33.95 -42.14 12.07
CA PRO A 13 -34.60 -41.06 11.32
C PRO A 13 -33.65 -39.86 11.12
N GLY A 14 -33.27 -39.61 9.87
CA GLY A 14 -32.41 -38.48 9.48
C GLY A 14 -31.07 -38.91 8.90
N ASP A 15 -30.68 -40.17 9.06
CA ASP A 15 -29.41 -40.67 8.55
C ASP A 15 -29.38 -40.76 7.03
N ASN A 16 -28.18 -40.66 6.47
CA ASN A 16 -27.86 -41.09 5.11
C ASN A 16 -26.60 -41.99 5.15
N LEU A 17 -26.30 -42.70 4.06
CA LEU A 17 -25.21 -43.67 4.03
C LEU A 17 -23.82 -43.04 4.17
N SER A 18 -23.63 -41.80 3.68
CA SER A 18 -22.37 -41.07 3.85
C SER A 18 -22.17 -40.66 5.30
N ASP A 19 -23.19 -40.08 5.94
CA ASP A 19 -23.11 -39.68 7.36
C ASP A 19 -22.87 -40.90 8.27
N ILE A 20 -23.46 -42.06 7.95
CA ILE A 20 -23.22 -43.31 8.68
C ILE A 20 -21.78 -43.79 8.45
N ALA A 21 -21.28 -43.73 7.22
CA ALA A 21 -19.90 -44.12 6.91
C ALA A 21 -18.89 -43.24 7.67
N ASP A 22 -19.05 -41.93 7.59
CA ASP A 22 -18.20 -40.93 8.24
C ASP A 22 -18.24 -41.07 9.77
N ALA A 23 -19.43 -41.22 10.36
CA ALA A 23 -19.60 -41.39 11.80
C ALA A 23 -18.95 -42.66 12.35
N HIS A 24 -18.69 -43.64 11.48
CA HIS A 24 -18.09 -44.92 11.83
C HIS A 24 -16.70 -45.14 11.23
N GLY A 25 -16.10 -44.09 10.64
CA GLY A 25 -14.71 -44.09 10.15
C GLY A 25 -14.45 -45.06 9.00
N VAL A 26 -15.45 -45.29 8.14
CA VAL A 26 -15.34 -46.09 6.92
C VAL A 26 -15.75 -45.26 5.71
N THR A 27 -15.33 -45.63 4.51
CA THR A 27 -15.78 -44.93 3.30
C THR A 27 -17.16 -45.44 2.84
N LEU A 28 -17.86 -44.63 2.03
CA LEU A 28 -19.10 -45.08 1.39
C LEU A 28 -18.88 -46.30 0.47
N GLU A 29 -17.68 -46.43 -0.11
CA GLU A 29 -17.29 -47.58 -0.92
C GLU A 29 -17.14 -48.85 -0.07
N ASP A 30 -16.48 -48.77 1.10
CA ASP A 30 -16.38 -49.89 2.06
C ASP A 30 -17.77 -50.36 2.52
N LEU A 31 -18.66 -49.39 2.76
CA LEU A 31 -20.04 -49.65 3.16
C LEU A 31 -20.83 -50.29 2.02
N ALA A 32 -20.52 -49.96 0.76
CA ALA A 32 -21.09 -50.60 -0.43
C ALA A 32 -20.59 -52.03 -0.67
N GLU A 33 -19.32 -52.31 -0.36
CA GLU A 33 -18.76 -53.66 -0.41
C GLU A 33 -19.40 -54.57 0.65
N SER A 34 -19.63 -54.03 1.84
CA SER A 34 -20.23 -54.75 2.97
C SER A 34 -21.75 -54.90 2.85
N ASN A 35 -22.42 -53.98 2.15
CA ASN A 35 -23.87 -53.94 1.96
C ASN A 35 -24.29 -53.84 0.49
N PRO A 36 -23.91 -54.79 -0.37
CA PRO A 36 -24.14 -54.69 -1.81
C PRO A 36 -25.63 -54.59 -2.17
N GLU A 37 -26.55 -55.10 -1.34
CA GLU A 37 -28.00 -54.91 -1.53
C GLU A 37 -28.49 -53.45 -1.41
N LEU A 38 -27.77 -52.57 -0.72
CA LEU A 38 -28.14 -51.16 -0.60
C LEU A 38 -27.76 -50.35 -1.85
N PHE A 39 -26.75 -50.83 -2.59
CA PHE A 39 -26.17 -50.12 -3.74
C PHE A 39 -26.51 -50.76 -5.10
N THR A 40 -27.22 -51.89 -5.12
CA THR A 40 -27.56 -52.61 -6.36
C THR A 40 -28.99 -52.33 -6.86
N SER A 41 -29.13 -52.09 -8.16
CA SER A 41 -30.41 -51.78 -8.83
C SER A 41 -31.37 -52.99 -8.78
N PRO A 42 -32.68 -52.79 -8.50
CA PRO A 42 -33.47 -51.58 -8.77
C PRO A 42 -33.62 -50.62 -7.57
N ARG A 43 -32.82 -50.75 -6.51
CA ARG A 43 -32.84 -49.85 -5.35
C ARG A 43 -32.07 -48.56 -5.65
N ASP A 44 -32.57 -47.45 -5.10
CA ASP A 44 -31.91 -46.16 -5.10
C ASP A 44 -30.96 -46.08 -3.87
N PRO A 45 -29.64 -45.94 -4.06
CA PRO A 45 -28.67 -45.87 -2.95
C PRO A 45 -28.89 -44.64 -2.05
N ASP A 46 -29.48 -43.56 -2.59
CA ASP A 46 -29.77 -42.32 -1.84
C ASP A 46 -30.99 -42.47 -0.90
N LEU A 47 -31.65 -43.63 -0.92
CA LEU A 47 -32.85 -43.89 -0.13
C LEU A 47 -32.65 -45.04 0.87
N ILE A 48 -32.44 -44.67 2.13
CA ILE A 48 -32.47 -45.59 3.29
C ILE A 48 -33.66 -45.32 4.20
N HIS A 49 -34.08 -46.33 4.98
CA HIS A 49 -35.25 -46.25 5.84
C HIS A 49 -34.89 -46.52 7.31
N PRO A 50 -35.46 -45.76 8.25
CA PRO A 50 -35.25 -46.04 9.68
C PRO A 50 -35.65 -47.46 10.06
N GLY A 51 -34.78 -48.15 10.80
CA GLY A 51 -34.91 -49.57 11.16
C GLY A 51 -34.29 -50.54 10.15
N GLU A 52 -33.72 -50.06 9.04
CA GLU A 52 -32.83 -50.89 8.20
C GLU A 52 -31.50 -51.14 8.90
N THR A 53 -30.89 -52.29 8.64
CA THR A 53 -29.58 -52.65 9.19
C THR A 53 -28.50 -52.46 8.13
N VAL A 54 -27.45 -51.73 8.49
CA VAL A 54 -26.23 -51.53 7.72
C VAL A 54 -25.10 -52.26 8.45
N VAL A 55 -24.46 -53.20 7.77
CA VAL A 55 -23.27 -53.90 8.28
C VAL A 55 -22.06 -53.02 8.05
N ILE A 56 -21.41 -52.58 9.12
CA ILE A 56 -20.23 -51.74 9.06
C ILE A 56 -19.02 -52.62 9.43
N ASP A 57 -18.36 -53.15 8.41
CA ASP A 57 -17.08 -53.85 8.57
C ASP A 57 -15.97 -52.81 8.82
N GLY A 58 -15.06 -53.06 9.78
CA GLY A 58 -13.96 -52.13 10.09
C GLY A 58 -14.26 -51.01 11.09
N ALA A 59 -15.48 -50.96 11.65
CA ALA A 59 -16.00 -49.90 12.53
C ALA A 59 -15.33 -49.74 13.92
N THR A 60 -14.18 -50.35 14.16
CA THR A 60 -13.36 -50.16 15.37
C THR A 60 -11.90 -49.86 15.04
N ARG A 61 -11.64 -48.97 14.08
CA ARG A 61 -10.34 -48.31 13.95
C ARG A 61 -10.11 -47.42 15.16
N THR A 62 -9.19 -47.82 16.05
CA THR A 62 -8.81 -47.01 17.21
C THR A 62 -7.94 -45.85 16.73
N THR A 63 -8.48 -44.63 16.69
CA THR A 63 -7.64 -43.43 16.80
C THR A 63 -6.92 -43.49 18.15
N VAL A 64 -5.61 -43.73 18.15
CA VAL A 64 -4.79 -43.65 19.37
C VAL A 64 -4.38 -42.19 19.52
N ASN A 65 -5.28 -41.39 20.09
CA ASN A 65 -5.00 -39.98 20.36
C ASN A 65 -4.04 -39.88 21.56
N VAL A 66 -2.75 -39.63 21.32
CA VAL A 66 -1.74 -39.50 22.38
C VAL A 66 -1.39 -38.03 22.58
N THR A 67 -2.07 -37.37 23.52
CA THR A 67 -2.05 -35.91 23.63
C THR A 67 -1.03 -35.32 24.62
N PHE A 68 0.00 -36.05 25.07
CA PHE A 68 0.88 -35.55 26.15
C PHE A 68 2.32 -35.20 25.74
N ASN A 69 2.71 -35.44 24.49
CA ASN A 69 4.06 -35.24 23.96
C ASN A 69 4.08 -34.44 22.64
N GLY A 70 3.03 -33.69 22.32
CA GLY A 70 2.98 -32.80 21.14
C GLY A 70 2.62 -33.48 19.80
N TYR A 71 2.59 -34.82 19.77
CA TYR A 71 2.27 -35.58 18.57
C TYR A 71 0.81 -36.07 18.54
N THR A 72 0.29 -36.31 17.35
CA THR A 72 -0.92 -37.09 17.11
C THR A 72 -0.59 -38.17 16.08
N VAL A 73 -0.79 -39.43 16.45
CA VAL A 73 -0.56 -40.57 15.55
C VAL A 73 -1.91 -41.18 15.19
N THR A 74 -2.22 -41.21 13.90
CA THR A 74 -3.50 -41.69 13.37
C THR A 74 -3.25 -42.83 12.40
N GLU A 75 -3.75 -44.04 12.70
CA GLU A 75 -3.79 -45.15 11.74
C GLU A 75 -5.00 -44.98 10.80
N ASN A 76 -4.74 -44.78 9.51
CA ASN A 76 -5.75 -44.41 8.52
C ASN A 76 -6.49 -45.61 7.90
N PRO A 77 -7.64 -45.33 7.25
CA PRO A 77 -8.44 -46.36 6.61
C PRO A 77 -7.82 -47.15 5.46
N ASP A 78 -6.85 -46.56 4.79
CA ASP A 78 -6.08 -47.13 3.69
C ASP A 78 -4.87 -47.94 4.16
N GLY A 79 -4.59 -47.95 5.46
CA GLY A 79 -3.42 -48.61 6.04
C GLY A 79 -2.17 -47.74 6.06
N THR A 80 -2.27 -46.43 5.89
CA THR A 80 -1.19 -45.49 6.22
C THR A 80 -1.26 -45.08 7.69
N VAL A 81 -0.18 -44.50 8.19
CA VAL A 81 -0.10 -43.89 9.52
C VAL A 81 0.24 -42.42 9.33
N THR A 82 -0.65 -41.54 9.76
CA THR A 82 -0.39 -40.11 9.85
C THR A 82 0.29 -39.80 11.17
N VAL A 83 1.38 -39.03 11.13
CA VAL A 83 2.04 -38.46 12.30
C VAL A 83 1.98 -36.94 12.16
N ALA A 84 1.23 -36.28 13.05
CA ALA A 84 1.14 -34.83 13.10
C ALA A 84 1.87 -34.31 14.34
N ASN A 85 2.71 -33.30 14.17
CA ASN A 85 3.33 -32.56 15.28
C ASN A 85 2.64 -31.20 15.39
N GLN A 86 1.94 -30.97 16.51
CA GLN A 86 1.18 -29.73 16.72
C GLN A 86 2.08 -28.55 17.10
N GLU A 87 3.29 -28.80 17.59
CA GLU A 87 4.24 -27.76 17.99
C GLU A 87 4.92 -27.13 16.77
N HIS A 88 5.28 -27.95 15.79
CA HIS A 88 5.99 -27.52 14.57
C HIS A 88 5.12 -27.52 13.31
N GLY A 89 3.80 -27.67 13.46
CA GLY A 89 2.83 -27.46 12.39
C GLY A 89 2.88 -28.42 11.20
N TYR A 90 3.56 -29.57 11.30
CA TYR A 90 3.71 -30.51 10.19
C TYR A 90 2.90 -31.80 10.37
N GLU A 91 2.53 -32.39 9.23
CA GLU A 91 1.90 -33.71 9.13
C GLU A 91 2.66 -34.54 8.10
N ILE A 92 3.00 -35.79 8.46
CA ILE A 92 3.60 -36.75 7.55
C ILE A 92 2.73 -37.99 7.45
N GLU A 93 2.70 -38.58 6.26
CA GLU A 93 2.05 -39.86 6.02
C GLU A 93 3.11 -40.94 5.78
N VAL A 94 3.05 -42.03 6.54
CA VAL A 94 3.99 -43.15 6.44
C VAL A 94 3.26 -44.46 6.20
N GLN A 95 3.91 -45.40 5.51
CA GLN A 95 3.29 -46.67 5.14
C GLN A 95 3.25 -47.63 6.34
N ALA A 96 2.12 -48.31 6.60
CA ALA A 96 2.08 -49.29 7.69
C ALA A 96 3.12 -50.39 7.52
N GLY A 97 3.82 -50.70 8.62
CA GLY A 97 4.91 -51.67 8.65
C GLY A 97 6.23 -51.15 8.06
N SER A 98 6.34 -49.86 7.76
CA SER A 98 7.62 -49.19 7.53
C SER A 98 8.37 -48.98 8.83
N LEU A 99 9.65 -48.58 8.74
CA LEU A 99 10.43 -48.21 9.92
C LEU A 99 9.79 -47.00 10.63
N GLU A 100 9.35 -46.03 9.85
CA GLU A 100 8.77 -44.78 10.32
C GLU A 100 7.43 -45.02 11.05
N ALA A 101 6.61 -45.97 10.57
CA ALA A 101 5.39 -46.40 11.27
C ALA A 101 5.69 -47.07 12.61
N ASP A 102 6.71 -47.93 12.68
CA ASP A 102 7.12 -48.56 13.94
C ASP A 102 7.75 -47.53 14.91
N LEU A 103 8.44 -46.50 14.39
CA LEU A 103 8.93 -45.37 15.19
C LEU A 103 7.77 -44.48 15.67
N ALA A 104 6.69 -44.36 14.90
CA ALA A 104 5.49 -43.62 15.29
C ALA A 104 4.75 -44.32 16.44
N GLU A 105 4.76 -45.66 16.48
CA GLU A 105 4.23 -46.42 17.63
C GLU A 105 4.97 -46.05 18.94
N LEU A 106 6.29 -45.79 18.90
CA LEU A 106 7.04 -45.35 20.07
C LEU A 106 6.54 -44.02 20.64
N LEU A 107 6.07 -43.08 19.80
CA LEU A 107 5.48 -41.82 20.27
C LEU A 107 4.29 -42.07 21.19
N THR A 108 3.59 -43.19 21.03
CA THR A 108 2.43 -43.56 21.85
C THR A 108 2.81 -44.27 23.15
N ASP A 109 3.97 -44.92 23.17
CA ASP A 109 4.44 -45.77 24.27
C ASP A 109 5.27 -45.01 25.32
N VAL A 110 6.03 -44.00 24.90
CA VAL A 110 6.92 -43.24 25.80
C VAL A 110 6.16 -42.15 26.55
N ASN A 111 6.47 -41.94 27.84
CA ASN A 111 5.81 -40.93 28.67
C ASN A 111 6.81 -40.00 29.39
N PRO A 112 7.07 -38.78 28.88
CA PRO A 112 7.99 -37.82 29.51
C PRO A 112 7.44 -37.29 30.84
N ASN A 113 6.13 -37.40 31.08
CA ASN A 113 5.49 -36.99 32.32
C ASN A 113 5.43 -38.10 33.39
N SER A 114 6.22 -39.18 33.25
CA SER A 114 6.25 -40.25 34.23
C SER A 114 6.66 -39.72 35.62
N SER A 115 6.03 -40.27 36.66
CA SER A 115 6.41 -40.00 38.05
C SER A 115 7.76 -40.63 38.43
N ASP A 116 8.30 -41.57 37.63
CA ASP A 116 9.66 -42.08 37.77
C ASP A 116 10.64 -41.18 37.00
N PRO A 117 11.55 -40.46 37.67
CA PRO A 117 12.47 -39.55 36.99
C PRO A 117 13.42 -40.23 35.99
N ARG A 118 13.64 -41.55 36.08
CA ARG A 118 14.47 -42.27 35.10
C ARG A 118 13.70 -42.56 33.83
N GLU A 119 12.45 -43.02 33.97
CA GLU A 119 11.54 -43.29 32.85
C GLU A 119 11.21 -41.98 32.13
N ALA A 120 10.97 -40.89 32.86
CA ALA A 120 10.75 -39.57 32.29
C ALA A 120 11.94 -39.11 31.42
N ARG A 121 13.18 -39.19 31.92
CA ARG A 121 14.38 -38.79 31.17
C ARG A 121 14.70 -39.69 29.98
N GLU A 122 14.42 -40.99 30.10
CA GLU A 122 14.51 -41.92 28.97
C GLU A 122 13.53 -41.49 27.87
N ALA A 123 12.27 -41.25 28.23
CA ALA A 123 11.25 -40.79 27.30
C ALA A 123 11.61 -39.43 26.66
N GLU A 124 12.13 -38.46 27.44
CA GLU A 124 12.64 -37.18 26.92
C GLU A 124 13.74 -37.39 25.85
N THR A 125 14.68 -38.31 26.09
CA THR A 125 15.78 -38.58 25.14
C THR A 125 15.27 -39.27 23.87
N VAL A 126 14.31 -40.20 24.01
CA VAL A 126 13.68 -40.87 22.86
C VAL A 126 12.89 -39.87 22.02
N LEU A 127 12.05 -39.04 22.65
CA LEU A 127 11.24 -38.03 21.96
C LEU A 127 12.11 -37.03 21.22
N ASN A 128 13.14 -36.48 21.86
CA ASN A 128 14.08 -35.56 21.19
C ASN A 128 14.70 -36.20 19.94
N THR A 129 15.05 -37.49 19.99
CA THR A 129 15.60 -38.19 18.83
C THR A 129 14.54 -38.38 17.73
N LEU A 130 13.30 -38.71 18.11
CA LEU A 130 12.19 -38.86 17.18
C LEU A 130 11.81 -37.51 16.53
N ASP A 131 11.91 -36.39 17.24
CA ASP A 131 11.67 -35.05 16.69
C ASP A 131 12.57 -34.77 15.47
N GLY A 132 13.87 -35.05 15.60
CA GLY A 132 14.81 -34.88 14.48
C GLY A 132 14.56 -35.85 13.32
N ILE A 133 14.16 -37.10 13.62
CA ILE A 133 13.86 -38.10 12.58
C ILE A 133 12.60 -37.70 11.80
N PHE A 134 11.51 -37.36 12.51
CA PHE A 134 10.25 -37.01 11.87
C PHE A 134 10.31 -35.64 11.18
N ALA A 135 11.04 -34.67 11.72
CA ALA A 135 11.32 -33.42 10.99
C ALA A 135 12.11 -33.69 9.69
N SER A 136 13.07 -34.62 9.70
CA SER A 136 13.79 -35.00 8.48
C SER A 136 12.92 -35.76 7.47
N GLU A 137 11.93 -36.53 7.92
CA GLU A 137 10.95 -37.15 7.05
C GLU A 137 9.98 -36.11 6.48
N ALA A 138 9.53 -35.17 7.31
CA ALA A 138 8.68 -34.05 6.91
C ALA A 138 9.34 -33.22 5.81
N ILE A 139 10.62 -32.83 5.95
CA ILE A 139 11.35 -32.12 4.88
C ILE A 139 11.36 -32.90 3.57
N GLN A 140 11.48 -34.24 3.60
CA GLN A 140 11.48 -35.05 2.39
C GLN A 140 10.11 -35.06 1.70
N GLN A 141 9.02 -35.10 2.46
CA GLN A 141 7.67 -35.07 1.94
C GLN A 141 7.31 -33.66 1.43
N GLU A 142 7.60 -32.63 2.21
CA GLU A 142 7.36 -31.22 1.88
C GLU A 142 8.17 -30.80 0.64
N GLY A 143 9.43 -31.22 0.57
CA GLY A 143 10.34 -30.92 -0.54
C GLY A 143 10.11 -31.75 -1.81
N ALA A 144 9.19 -32.72 -1.82
CA ALA A 144 9.01 -33.66 -2.94
C ALA A 144 8.62 -32.99 -4.28
N GLY A 145 8.19 -31.72 -4.25
CA GLY A 145 7.90 -30.88 -5.42
C GLY A 145 8.88 -29.73 -5.68
N LEU A 146 9.84 -29.48 -4.77
CA LEU A 146 10.82 -28.42 -4.92
C LEU A 146 12.05 -28.94 -5.69
N ASP A 147 12.41 -28.27 -6.78
CA ASP A 147 13.71 -28.46 -7.40
C ASP A 147 14.78 -27.73 -6.58
N LEU A 148 15.23 -28.34 -5.47
CA LEU A 148 16.23 -27.76 -4.57
C LEU A 148 17.54 -27.39 -5.27
N GLU A 149 17.86 -28.05 -6.40
CA GLU A 149 19.05 -27.75 -7.23
C GLU A 149 18.86 -26.46 -8.07
N ALA A 150 17.61 -26.05 -8.32
CA ALA A 150 17.25 -24.74 -8.90
C ALA A 150 17.05 -23.63 -7.85
N VAL A 151 16.71 -23.99 -6.60
CA VAL A 151 16.51 -23.06 -5.47
C VAL A 151 17.82 -22.39 -5.02
N GLU A 152 18.99 -23.03 -5.22
CA GLU A 152 20.31 -22.44 -4.89
C GLU A 152 20.65 -21.18 -5.72
N GLY A 153 19.87 -20.86 -6.75
CA GLY A 153 20.04 -19.69 -7.60
C GLY A 153 18.95 -18.63 -7.42
N LEU A 154 18.58 -18.26 -6.18
CA LEU A 154 17.76 -17.07 -5.82
C LEU A 154 16.91 -16.52 -6.99
N GLY A 155 15.79 -17.18 -7.30
CA GLY A 155 14.88 -16.66 -8.31
C GLY A 155 14.05 -17.67 -9.11
N GLU A 156 14.09 -18.97 -8.84
CA GLU A 156 13.20 -19.91 -9.53
C GLU A 156 12.21 -20.57 -8.57
N VAL A 157 10.95 -20.16 -8.76
CA VAL A 157 9.72 -20.69 -8.16
C VAL A 157 9.61 -22.20 -8.40
N SER A 158 8.84 -22.94 -7.61
CA SER A 158 8.65 -24.39 -7.74
C SER A 158 8.16 -24.78 -9.14
N ALA A 159 8.27 -26.05 -9.51
CA ALA A 159 7.75 -26.50 -10.81
C ALA A 159 6.24 -26.20 -10.96
N ALA A 160 5.48 -26.25 -9.85
CA ALA A 160 4.07 -25.90 -9.80
C ALA A 160 3.86 -24.39 -10.05
N ALA A 161 4.57 -23.52 -9.32
CA ALA A 161 4.48 -22.09 -9.54
C ALA A 161 4.95 -21.67 -10.94
N ARG A 162 5.97 -22.34 -11.51
CA ARG A 162 6.40 -22.11 -12.91
C ARG A 162 5.28 -22.45 -13.89
N GLU A 163 4.57 -23.57 -13.70
CA GLU A 163 3.45 -23.96 -14.57
C GLU A 163 2.33 -22.91 -14.53
N VAL A 164 1.96 -22.42 -13.35
CA VAL A 164 0.94 -21.37 -13.19
C VAL A 164 1.39 -20.04 -13.82
N VAL A 165 2.66 -19.65 -13.65
CA VAL A 165 3.24 -18.46 -14.29
C VAL A 165 3.31 -18.63 -15.82
N GLU A 166 3.60 -19.83 -16.33
CA GLU A 166 3.57 -20.11 -17.78
C GLU A 166 2.14 -20.03 -18.35
N GLU A 167 1.14 -20.44 -17.57
CA GLU A 167 -0.27 -20.40 -17.96
C GLU A 167 -0.84 -18.97 -17.98
N HIS A 168 -0.66 -18.23 -16.88
CA HIS A 168 -1.29 -16.92 -16.67
C HIS A 168 -0.37 -15.74 -17.03
N GLY A 169 0.93 -15.98 -17.20
CA GLY A 169 1.96 -14.98 -17.42
C GLY A 169 2.55 -14.43 -16.11
N PRO A 170 3.72 -13.78 -16.19
CA PRO A 170 4.45 -13.24 -15.03
C PRO A 170 3.89 -11.91 -14.48
N GLY A 171 2.69 -11.53 -14.91
CA GLY A 171 2.07 -10.26 -14.59
C GLY A 171 2.66 -9.04 -15.28
N ILE A 172 2.14 -7.88 -14.90
CA ILE A 172 2.52 -6.55 -15.40
C ILE A 172 3.08 -5.75 -14.21
N PRO A 173 4.29 -5.18 -14.30
CA PRO A 173 4.81 -4.27 -13.27
C PRO A 173 3.81 -3.15 -12.96
N ALA A 174 3.60 -2.89 -11.68
CA ALA A 174 2.86 -1.72 -11.25
C ALA A 174 3.63 -0.46 -11.67
N GLU A 175 2.91 0.52 -12.18
CA GLU A 175 3.45 1.84 -12.49
C GLU A 175 2.87 2.81 -11.45
N PRO A 176 3.64 3.19 -10.42
CA PRO A 176 3.15 4.11 -9.41
C PRO A 176 2.73 5.42 -10.05
N VAL A 177 1.51 5.87 -9.75
CA VAL A 177 0.98 7.13 -10.25
C VAL A 177 0.52 7.98 -9.09
N MET A 178 0.66 9.29 -9.26
CA MET A 178 -0.01 10.20 -8.33
C MET A 178 -1.52 10.02 -8.50
N ASP A 179 -2.25 10.09 -7.40
CA ASP A 179 -3.70 10.16 -7.42
C ASP A 179 -4.19 11.37 -8.23
N GLN A 180 -5.51 11.43 -8.46
CA GLN A 180 -6.11 12.46 -9.32
C GLN A 180 -5.86 13.90 -8.84
N ASP A 181 -5.58 14.06 -7.54
CA ASP A 181 -5.33 15.34 -6.90
C ASP A 181 -3.83 15.69 -6.84
N GLY A 182 -2.95 14.72 -7.11
CA GLY A 182 -1.50 14.89 -7.09
C GLY A 182 -0.91 14.89 -5.68
N GLU A 183 -1.61 14.28 -4.71
CA GLU A 183 -1.32 14.40 -3.28
C GLU A 183 -0.85 13.08 -2.65
N VAL A 184 -1.22 11.93 -3.21
CA VAL A 184 -0.71 10.64 -2.74
C VAL A 184 -0.22 9.81 -3.91
N LEU A 185 0.94 9.18 -3.73
CA LEU A 185 1.44 8.20 -4.69
C LEU A 185 0.75 6.85 -4.44
N ASP A 186 -0.07 6.42 -5.38
CA ASP A 186 -0.58 5.07 -5.45
C ASP A 186 0.55 4.14 -5.96
N LEU A 187 1.02 3.23 -5.11
CA LEU A 187 2.11 2.31 -5.45
C LEU A 187 1.67 1.17 -6.38
N TYR A 188 0.37 0.92 -6.49
CA TYR A 188 -0.20 -0.11 -7.36
C TYR A 188 -0.50 0.45 -8.75
N GLY A 189 -0.93 1.71 -8.78
CA GLY A 189 -1.29 2.45 -9.97
C GLY A 189 -2.51 1.89 -10.69
N GLU A 190 -2.68 2.27 -11.96
CA GLU A 190 -3.88 1.88 -12.69
C GLU A 190 -3.96 0.36 -12.92
N ARG A 191 -5.10 -0.21 -12.50
CA ARG A 191 -5.41 -1.62 -12.76
C ARG A 191 -5.44 -1.90 -14.27
N PRO A 192 -4.77 -2.97 -14.76
CA PRO A 192 -4.76 -3.28 -16.19
C PRO A 192 -6.15 -3.56 -16.78
N GLU A 193 -6.50 -2.92 -17.91
CA GLU A 193 -7.83 -3.03 -18.57
C GLU A 193 -8.09 -4.38 -19.30
N ALA A 194 -7.18 -5.36 -19.22
CA ALA A 194 -7.31 -6.60 -19.99
C ALA A 194 -8.58 -7.38 -19.60
N ALA A 195 -9.49 -7.56 -20.57
CA ALA A 195 -10.82 -8.10 -20.34
C ALA A 195 -10.80 -9.53 -19.76
N GLY A 196 -11.28 -9.67 -18.51
CA GLY A 196 -11.60 -10.95 -17.88
C GLY A 196 -10.54 -11.55 -16.96
N ALA A 197 -9.53 -10.78 -16.53
CA ALA A 197 -8.56 -11.22 -15.53
C ALA A 197 -8.78 -10.50 -14.19
N ASP A 198 -8.92 -11.29 -13.12
CA ASP A 198 -9.02 -10.81 -11.74
C ASP A 198 -7.63 -10.37 -11.25
N TRP A 199 -7.09 -9.26 -11.79
CA TRP A 199 -5.76 -8.80 -11.40
C TRP A 199 -5.68 -8.45 -9.91
N VAL A 200 -4.59 -8.89 -9.27
CA VAL A 200 -4.26 -8.56 -7.87
C VAL A 200 -2.84 -7.97 -7.78
N PRO A 201 -2.62 -6.93 -6.97
CA PRO A 201 -1.29 -6.34 -6.79
C PRO A 201 -0.52 -7.13 -5.73
N ILE A 202 0.60 -7.73 -6.13
CA ILE A 202 1.52 -8.41 -5.20
C ILE A 202 2.92 -7.82 -5.29
N ASP A 203 3.59 -7.73 -4.16
CA ASP A 203 5.03 -7.55 -4.11
C ASP A 203 5.71 -8.85 -4.48
N TRP A 204 6.38 -8.85 -5.64
CA TRP A 204 7.16 -9.99 -6.09
C TRP A 204 8.61 -9.58 -6.30
N GLN A 205 9.49 -10.04 -5.41
CA GLN A 205 10.94 -9.74 -5.41
C GLN A 205 11.26 -8.24 -5.28
N GLY A 206 10.47 -7.51 -4.47
CA GLY A 206 10.70 -6.09 -4.20
C GLY A 206 10.17 -5.15 -5.28
N ALA A 207 9.31 -5.66 -6.16
CA ALA A 207 8.58 -4.85 -7.13
C ALA A 207 7.11 -5.29 -7.15
N VAL A 208 6.20 -4.33 -7.00
CA VAL A 208 4.78 -4.63 -7.09
C VAL A 208 4.39 -4.94 -8.53
N ARG A 209 3.57 -5.96 -8.70
CA ARG A 209 3.06 -6.44 -9.99
C ARG A 209 1.59 -6.77 -9.90
N TRP A 210 0.87 -6.45 -10.95
CA TRP A 210 -0.46 -6.99 -11.22
C TRP A 210 -0.30 -8.41 -11.76
N VAL A 211 -0.76 -9.40 -11.01
CA VAL A 211 -0.73 -10.83 -11.38
C VAL A 211 -2.12 -11.45 -11.35
N HIS A 212 -2.25 -12.66 -11.90
CA HIS A 212 -3.44 -13.50 -11.71
C HIS A 212 -3.48 -14.04 -10.27
N PRO A 213 -4.66 -14.25 -9.63
CA PRO A 213 -4.74 -14.71 -8.24
C PRO A 213 -4.04 -16.06 -8.03
N ASP A 214 -4.18 -16.99 -8.98
CA ASP A 214 -3.52 -18.29 -8.92
C ASP A 214 -1.99 -18.16 -8.93
N VAL A 215 -1.43 -17.15 -9.62
CA VAL A 215 0.01 -16.86 -9.60
C VAL A 215 0.41 -16.35 -8.21
N ALA A 216 -0.36 -15.43 -7.63
CA ALA A 216 -0.10 -14.92 -6.29
C ALA A 216 -0.09 -16.03 -5.24
N GLN A 217 -1.11 -16.90 -5.24
CA GLN A 217 -1.21 -18.03 -4.33
C GLN A 217 -0.08 -19.04 -4.52
N ALA A 218 0.30 -19.34 -5.78
CA ALA A 218 1.38 -20.28 -6.05
C ALA A 218 2.75 -19.75 -5.59
N LEU A 219 3.02 -18.46 -5.75
CA LEU A 219 4.25 -17.83 -5.28
C LEU A 219 4.34 -17.82 -3.74
N LEU A 220 3.23 -17.54 -3.07
CA LEU A 220 3.18 -17.55 -1.61
C LEU A 220 3.32 -18.97 -1.04
N ALA A 221 2.69 -19.96 -1.66
CA ALA A 221 2.84 -21.36 -1.29
C ALA A 221 4.32 -21.82 -1.33
N ASP A 222 5.10 -21.33 -2.30
CA ASP A 222 6.55 -21.59 -2.34
C ASP A 222 7.27 -20.99 -1.12
N SER A 223 6.95 -19.75 -0.75
CA SER A 223 7.53 -19.09 0.42
C SER A 223 7.17 -19.80 1.72
N GLU A 224 5.91 -20.22 1.90
CA GLU A 224 5.47 -21.04 3.03
C GLU A 224 6.25 -22.36 3.09
N THR A 225 6.37 -23.06 1.96
CA THR A 225 7.10 -24.33 1.87
C THR A 225 8.57 -24.16 2.30
N LEU A 226 9.24 -23.10 1.81
CA LEU A 226 10.63 -22.81 2.16
C LEU A 226 10.79 -22.42 3.63
N ALA A 227 9.85 -21.68 4.19
CA ALA A 227 9.83 -21.32 5.61
C ALA A 227 9.65 -22.56 6.50
N THR A 228 8.70 -23.44 6.15
CA THR A 228 8.48 -24.72 6.83
C THR A 228 9.73 -25.61 6.80
N ILE A 229 10.37 -25.76 5.63
CA ILE A 229 11.64 -26.52 5.52
C ILE A 229 12.74 -25.90 6.40
N SER A 230 12.79 -24.56 6.49
CA SER A 230 13.76 -23.85 7.31
C SER A 230 13.53 -24.05 8.81
N GLU A 231 12.27 -24.07 9.28
CA GLU A 231 11.90 -24.40 10.65
C GLU A 231 12.23 -25.85 10.97
N LEU A 232 11.80 -26.81 10.13
CA LEU A 232 12.08 -28.23 10.34
C LEU A 232 13.58 -28.52 10.38
N SER A 233 14.37 -27.82 9.56
CA SER A 233 15.83 -27.89 9.62
C SER A 233 16.37 -27.38 10.96
N ALA A 234 15.78 -26.30 11.50
CA ALA A 234 16.14 -25.79 12.83
C ALA A 234 15.71 -26.73 13.97
N VAL A 235 14.59 -27.45 13.84
CA VAL A 235 14.18 -28.51 14.77
C VAL A 235 15.23 -29.62 14.82
N ILE A 236 15.75 -30.04 13.67
CA ILE A 236 16.84 -31.02 13.59
C ILE A 236 18.10 -30.50 14.28
N ASP A 237 18.49 -29.26 14.03
CA ASP A 237 19.66 -28.62 14.66
C ASP A 237 19.51 -28.54 16.19
N ALA A 238 18.34 -28.12 16.68
CA ALA A 238 18.02 -28.04 18.10
C ALA A 238 18.00 -29.42 18.77
N SER A 239 17.39 -30.42 18.13
CA SER A 239 17.37 -31.81 18.60
C SER A 239 18.79 -32.41 18.71
N ASN A 240 19.65 -32.14 17.73
CA ASN A 240 21.05 -32.59 17.75
C ASN A 240 21.83 -31.91 18.89
N ALA A 241 21.69 -30.59 19.06
CA ALA A 241 22.33 -29.85 20.15
C ALA A 241 21.85 -30.32 21.54
N GLN A 242 20.56 -30.64 21.66
CA GLN A 242 19.97 -31.18 22.89
C GLN A 242 20.48 -32.60 23.19
N SER A 243 20.67 -33.43 22.16
CA SER A 243 21.30 -34.75 22.28
C SER A 243 22.72 -34.65 22.82
N ASP A 244 23.50 -33.65 22.37
CA ASP A 244 24.85 -33.40 22.87
C ASP A 244 24.87 -33.01 24.35
N VAL A 245 23.89 -32.20 24.79
CA VAL A 245 23.71 -31.86 26.21
C VAL A 245 23.41 -33.12 27.04
N TYR A 246 22.50 -33.99 26.59
CA TYR A 246 22.20 -35.25 27.27
C TYR A 246 23.43 -36.16 27.37
N ALA A 247 24.24 -36.24 26.31
CA ALA A 247 25.45 -37.06 26.27
C ALA A 247 26.57 -36.59 27.22
N LEU A 248 26.61 -35.28 27.52
CA LEU A 248 27.61 -34.68 28.40
C LEU A 248 27.13 -34.55 29.85
N ASP A 249 25.82 -34.56 30.08
CA ASP A 249 25.24 -34.50 31.42
C ASP A 249 25.31 -35.85 32.13
N SER A 250 26.04 -35.88 33.25
CA SER A 250 26.19 -37.10 34.06
C SER A 250 24.87 -37.61 34.64
N ASP A 251 23.87 -36.74 34.82
CA ASP A 251 22.56 -37.12 35.33
C ASP A 251 21.67 -37.79 34.26
N HIS A 252 22.03 -37.64 32.96
CA HIS A 252 21.35 -38.24 31.80
C HIS A 252 22.05 -39.49 31.24
N ALA A 253 23.29 -39.77 31.64
CA ALA A 253 24.05 -40.92 31.12
C ALA A 253 23.33 -42.29 31.24
N GLY A 254 22.50 -42.47 32.26
CA GLY A 254 21.69 -43.70 32.41
C GLY A 254 20.45 -43.72 31.53
N ALA A 255 19.85 -42.56 31.28
CA ALA A 255 18.68 -42.41 30.41
C ALA A 255 19.08 -42.58 28.93
N GLN A 256 20.25 -42.09 28.54
CA GLN A 256 20.76 -42.20 27.18
C GLN A 256 20.97 -43.66 26.74
N VAL A 257 21.54 -44.50 27.63
CA VAL A 257 21.70 -45.94 27.37
C VAL A 257 20.34 -46.64 27.25
N ALA A 258 19.38 -46.26 28.09
CA ALA A 258 18.04 -46.84 28.04
C ALA A 258 17.30 -46.42 26.76
N ALA A 259 17.42 -45.15 26.37
CA ALA A 259 16.87 -44.63 25.12
C ALA A 259 17.50 -45.31 23.89
N GLU A 260 18.82 -45.54 23.90
CA GLU A 260 19.51 -46.31 22.86
C GLU A 260 18.95 -47.72 22.73
N ASP A 261 18.77 -48.44 23.86
CA ASP A 261 18.18 -49.77 23.88
C ASP A 261 16.74 -49.77 23.33
N THR A 262 15.94 -48.76 23.70
CA THR A 262 14.54 -48.58 23.26
C THR A 262 14.47 -48.30 21.75
N LEU A 263 15.22 -47.32 21.24
CA LEU A 263 15.27 -46.98 19.81
C LEU A 263 15.82 -48.14 18.97
N ASN A 264 16.90 -48.79 19.42
CA ASN A 264 17.47 -49.95 18.74
C ASN A 264 16.54 -51.17 18.76
N GLY A 265 15.60 -51.25 19.71
CA GLY A 265 14.53 -52.23 19.70
C GLY A 265 13.68 -52.18 18.42
N VAL A 266 13.44 -50.96 17.93
CA VAL A 266 12.66 -50.68 16.70
C VAL A 266 13.54 -50.64 15.45
N LEU A 267 14.74 -50.03 15.54
CA LEU A 267 15.63 -49.86 14.38
C LEU A 267 16.25 -51.21 13.89
N ASN A 268 16.65 -52.09 14.81
CA ASN A 268 17.37 -53.33 14.47
C ASN A 268 16.61 -54.28 13.53
N PRO A 269 15.29 -54.54 13.72
CA PRO A 269 14.48 -55.31 12.78
C PRO A 269 14.54 -54.83 11.33
N HIS A 270 14.67 -53.51 11.14
CA HIS A 270 14.78 -52.86 9.82
C HIS A 270 16.23 -52.75 9.32
N GLY A 271 17.20 -53.22 10.10
CA GLY A 271 18.62 -53.23 9.73
C GLY A 271 19.39 -51.96 10.07
N TYR A 272 18.79 -51.07 10.86
CA TYR A 272 19.41 -49.83 11.34
C TYR A 272 19.80 -49.98 12.82
N ALA A 273 20.74 -49.16 13.27
CA ALA A 273 21.09 -49.03 14.67
C ALA A 273 21.60 -47.62 14.95
N ILE A 274 21.28 -47.08 16.12
CA ILE A 274 21.81 -45.82 16.64
C ILE A 274 22.81 -46.11 17.76
N ASP A 275 23.89 -45.34 17.81
CA ASP A 275 24.89 -45.35 18.88
C ASP A 275 25.11 -43.89 19.27
N PHE A 276 24.72 -43.53 20.49
CA PHE A 276 24.89 -42.16 20.97
C PHE A 276 26.35 -41.92 21.37
N GLU A 277 27.15 -41.51 20.41
CA GLU A 277 28.54 -41.15 20.67
C GLU A 277 28.64 -39.93 21.59
N LYS A 278 29.61 -39.97 22.51
CA LYS A 278 29.86 -38.81 23.38
C LYS A 278 30.52 -37.68 22.58
N PRO A 279 29.92 -36.48 22.50
CA PRO A 279 30.47 -35.38 21.73
C PRO A 279 31.74 -34.84 22.38
N LYS A 280 32.52 -34.08 21.59
CA LYS A 280 33.72 -33.38 22.06
C LYS A 280 33.31 -32.08 22.76
N GLY A 281 34.11 -31.66 23.74
CA GLY A 281 33.89 -30.40 24.46
C GLY A 281 33.34 -30.59 25.87
N THR A 282 32.78 -29.53 26.41
CA THR A 282 32.23 -29.43 27.76
C THR A 282 30.71 -29.31 27.73
N LEU A 283 30.06 -29.66 28.85
CA LEU A 283 28.61 -29.50 29.00
C LEU A 283 28.16 -28.03 28.87
N GLU A 284 29.02 -27.08 29.23
CA GLU A 284 28.72 -25.64 29.10
C GLU A 284 28.70 -25.22 27.63
N GLU A 285 29.71 -25.63 26.85
CA GLU A 285 29.76 -25.39 25.40
C GLU A 285 28.55 -26.02 24.67
N ALA A 286 28.13 -27.23 25.06
CA ALA A 286 26.95 -27.86 24.46
C ALA A 286 25.64 -27.13 24.81
N ARG A 287 25.54 -26.54 26.01
CA ARG A 287 24.39 -25.71 26.38
C ARG A 287 24.36 -24.39 25.62
N GLU A 288 25.52 -23.78 25.39
CA GLU A 288 25.63 -22.59 24.55
C GLU A 288 25.20 -22.90 23.11
N ALA A 289 25.63 -24.05 22.56
CA ALA A 289 25.20 -24.50 21.23
C ALA A 289 23.69 -24.77 21.16
N LEU A 290 23.11 -25.38 22.20
CA LEU A 290 21.66 -25.59 22.27
C LEU A 290 20.89 -24.26 22.29
N THR A 291 21.32 -23.28 23.09
CA THR A 291 20.68 -21.96 23.10
C THR A 291 20.78 -21.29 21.73
N ALA A 292 21.92 -21.40 21.05
CA ALA A 292 22.06 -20.87 19.68
C ALA A 292 21.11 -21.56 18.70
N ALA A 293 21.01 -22.89 18.73
CA ALA A 293 20.09 -23.65 17.89
C ALA A 293 18.62 -23.32 18.18
N GLN A 294 18.26 -23.10 19.45
CA GLN A 294 16.92 -22.65 19.85
C GLN A 294 16.60 -21.26 19.31
N THR A 295 17.56 -20.33 19.30
CA THR A 295 17.36 -19.01 18.65
C THR A 295 17.06 -19.16 17.16
N VAL A 296 17.75 -20.05 16.42
CA VAL A 296 17.43 -20.29 15.00
C VAL A 296 16.04 -20.88 14.83
N LEU A 297 15.61 -21.76 15.75
CA LEU A 297 14.28 -22.34 15.72
C LEU A 297 13.20 -21.28 15.98
N ASP A 298 13.40 -20.43 16.99
CA ASP A 298 12.49 -19.32 17.30
C ASP A 298 12.37 -18.38 16.09
N ASP A 299 13.50 -17.95 15.51
CA ASP A 299 13.55 -17.08 14.33
C ASP A 299 12.85 -17.75 13.11
N ALA A 300 13.09 -19.04 12.86
CA ALA A 300 12.48 -19.76 11.76
C ALA A 300 10.96 -19.96 11.93
N THR A 301 10.51 -20.16 13.18
CA THR A 301 9.09 -20.28 13.51
C THR A 301 8.37 -18.96 13.29
N GLU A 302 9.00 -17.84 13.65
CA GLU A 302 8.47 -16.49 13.38
C GLU A 302 8.30 -16.26 11.88
N VAL A 303 9.32 -16.60 11.06
CA VAL A 303 9.25 -16.50 9.60
C VAL A 303 8.10 -17.32 9.01
N ARG A 304 7.94 -18.60 9.42
CA ARG A 304 6.80 -19.42 8.96
C ARG A 304 5.47 -18.76 9.32
N SER A 305 5.31 -18.34 10.58
CA SER A 305 4.07 -17.70 11.05
C SER A 305 3.74 -16.44 10.23
N THR A 306 4.74 -15.62 9.88
CA THR A 306 4.53 -14.43 9.05
C THR A 306 4.00 -14.79 7.66
N TYR A 307 4.51 -15.86 7.02
CA TYR A 307 4.00 -16.29 5.72
C TYR A 307 2.60 -16.92 5.80
N GLU A 308 2.27 -17.65 6.88
CA GLU A 308 0.92 -18.16 7.11
C GLU A 308 -0.11 -17.04 7.32
N GLU A 309 0.30 -15.98 8.02
CA GLU A 309 -0.49 -14.76 8.15
C GLU A 309 -0.65 -14.07 6.78
N ALA A 310 0.41 -13.99 5.98
CA ALA A 310 0.35 -13.46 4.61
C ALA A 310 -0.62 -14.28 3.74
N SER A 311 -0.63 -15.61 3.88
CA SER A 311 -1.52 -16.53 3.17
C SER A 311 -2.99 -16.28 3.49
N SER A 312 -3.28 -16.15 4.78
CA SER A 312 -4.62 -15.78 5.25
C SER A 312 -5.05 -14.39 4.74
N ALA A 313 -4.14 -13.41 4.74
CA ALA A 313 -4.41 -12.06 4.25
C ALA A 313 -4.65 -12.04 2.73
N LEU A 314 -3.86 -12.79 1.95
CA LEU A 314 -4.00 -12.90 0.51
C LEU A 314 -5.34 -13.53 0.12
N ASP A 315 -5.73 -14.63 0.78
CA ASP A 315 -7.00 -15.29 0.51
C ASP A 315 -8.20 -14.39 0.82
N ALA A 316 -8.13 -13.65 1.93
CA ALA A 316 -9.14 -12.65 2.27
C ALA A 316 -9.21 -11.52 1.22
N ALA A 317 -8.06 -11.01 0.78
CA ALA A 317 -7.97 -9.96 -0.22
C ALA A 317 -8.51 -10.41 -1.59
N ILE A 318 -8.15 -11.62 -2.02
CA ILE A 318 -8.63 -12.21 -3.28
C ILE A 318 -10.14 -12.40 -3.24
N GLU A 319 -10.68 -12.94 -2.14
CA GLU A 319 -12.11 -13.17 -2.02
C GLU A 319 -12.89 -11.85 -2.04
N ALA A 320 -12.45 -10.86 -1.26
CA ALA A 320 -13.07 -9.53 -1.26
C ALA A 320 -12.99 -8.87 -2.66
N ASN A 321 -11.86 -9.01 -3.36
CA ASN A 321 -11.68 -8.48 -4.72
C ASN A 321 -12.57 -9.16 -5.77
N ARG A 322 -12.91 -10.45 -5.59
CA ARG A 322 -13.83 -11.17 -6.49
C ARG A 322 -15.28 -10.71 -6.33
N GLU A 323 -15.67 -10.30 -5.13
CA GLU A 323 -16.99 -9.77 -4.83
C GLU A 323 -17.15 -8.28 -5.16
N LEU A 324 -16.05 -7.61 -5.51
CA LEU A 324 -15.99 -6.16 -5.71
C LEU A 324 -16.69 -5.74 -7.01
N ASP A 325 -17.78 -4.98 -6.86
CA ASP A 325 -18.45 -4.33 -7.98
C ASP A 325 -17.61 -3.15 -8.52
N PRO A 326 -17.73 -2.77 -9.80
CA PRO A 326 -17.00 -1.62 -10.34
C PRO A 326 -17.32 -0.32 -9.59
N LEU A 327 -16.30 0.51 -9.37
CA LEU A 327 -16.43 1.80 -8.69
C LEU A 327 -17.59 2.64 -9.25
N VAL A 328 -18.50 3.05 -8.37
CA VAL A 328 -19.62 3.91 -8.71
C VAL A 328 -19.10 5.32 -8.97
N ALA A 329 -19.55 5.94 -10.07
CA ALA A 329 -19.13 7.30 -10.40
C ALA A 329 -19.70 8.31 -9.40
N ALA A 330 -18.87 9.29 -9.01
CA ALA A 330 -19.31 10.38 -8.15
C ALA A 330 -20.56 11.09 -8.73
N PRO A 331 -21.56 11.44 -7.91
CA PRO A 331 -22.73 12.17 -8.38
C PRO A 331 -22.31 13.53 -8.99
N ASP A 332 -22.81 13.86 -10.19
CA ASP A 332 -22.45 15.10 -10.91
C ASP A 332 -22.94 16.33 -10.14
N PRO A 333 -22.05 17.15 -9.55
CA PRO A 333 -22.44 18.33 -8.78
C PRO A 333 -23.03 19.45 -9.66
N ASN A 334 -22.86 19.36 -10.99
CA ASN A 334 -23.38 20.27 -12.01
C ASN A 334 -24.47 19.64 -12.87
N ALA A 335 -24.98 18.45 -12.50
CA ALA A 335 -26.18 17.90 -13.12
C ALA A 335 -27.23 19.03 -13.12
N PRO A 336 -27.89 19.32 -14.26
CA PRO A 336 -28.77 20.48 -14.37
C PRO A 336 -29.70 20.43 -13.17
N GLU A 337 -29.65 21.47 -12.32
CA GLU A 337 -30.54 21.66 -11.18
C GLU A 337 -31.87 21.07 -11.60
N ALA A 338 -32.25 19.96 -10.97
CA ALA A 338 -33.49 19.27 -11.31
C ALA A 338 -34.55 20.36 -11.28
N THR A 339 -35.01 20.76 -12.47
CA THR A 339 -35.97 21.85 -12.57
C THR A 339 -37.17 21.39 -11.78
N ALA A 340 -37.88 22.28 -11.08
CA ALA A 340 -39.06 21.96 -10.27
C ALA A 340 -40.18 21.18 -11.03
N GLU A 341 -40.00 20.83 -12.31
CA GLU A 341 -40.85 19.92 -13.06
C GLU A 341 -40.42 18.43 -12.96
N ASP A 342 -39.24 18.10 -12.41
CA ASP A 342 -38.77 16.72 -12.25
C ASP A 342 -39.18 16.19 -10.87
N SER A 343 -40.05 15.18 -10.85
CA SER A 343 -40.62 14.59 -9.63
C SER A 343 -39.62 13.78 -8.78
N ASN A 344 -38.32 13.87 -9.07
CA ASN A 344 -37.28 12.96 -8.61
C ASN A 344 -36.13 13.66 -7.85
N ILE A 345 -36.38 14.74 -7.09
CA ILE A 345 -35.38 15.27 -6.14
C ILE A 345 -35.39 14.45 -4.83
N HIS A 346 -35.26 13.13 -4.99
CA HIS A 346 -35.11 12.15 -3.90
C HIS A 346 -33.88 11.25 -4.12
N THR A 347 -33.20 11.33 -5.27
CA THR A 347 -32.13 10.39 -5.67
C THR A 347 -30.73 10.71 -5.15
N ASP A 348 -30.47 11.91 -4.64
CA ASP A 348 -29.09 12.32 -4.28
C ASP A 348 -28.55 11.58 -3.05
N VAL A 349 -29.37 11.33 -2.03
CA VAL A 349 -28.92 10.61 -0.81
C VAL A 349 -28.67 9.12 -1.05
N TYR A 350 -29.46 8.47 -1.92
CA TYR A 350 -29.25 7.07 -2.30
C TYR A 350 -28.04 6.92 -3.22
N GLN A 351 -27.84 7.86 -4.16
CA GLN A 351 -26.64 7.89 -5.00
C GLN A 351 -25.38 8.15 -4.17
N GLN A 352 -25.48 8.98 -3.12
CA GLN A 352 -24.38 9.24 -2.20
C GLN A 352 -24.06 8.02 -1.34
N GLU A 353 -25.06 7.30 -0.83
CA GLU A 353 -24.86 6.02 -0.12
C GLU A 353 -24.21 4.97 -1.03
N GLU A 354 -24.70 4.81 -2.27
CA GLU A 354 -24.14 3.88 -3.26
C GLU A 354 -22.70 4.23 -3.62
N TYR A 355 -22.42 5.52 -3.84
CA TYR A 355 -21.07 6.03 -4.11
C TYR A 355 -20.12 5.83 -2.93
N ALA A 356 -20.53 6.23 -1.72
CA ALA A 356 -19.70 6.12 -0.53
C ALA A 356 -19.46 4.64 -0.15
N GLY A 357 -20.49 3.80 -0.25
CA GLY A 357 -20.39 2.36 -0.04
C GLY A 357 -19.41 1.71 -1.02
N SER A 358 -19.54 2.00 -2.32
CA SER A 358 -18.62 1.48 -3.34
C SER A 358 -17.17 1.89 -3.09
N ARG A 359 -16.91 3.13 -2.63
CA ARG A 359 -15.55 3.57 -2.26
C ARG A 359 -15.01 2.88 -1.02
N ALA A 360 -15.86 2.65 -0.01
CA ALA A 360 -15.46 1.93 1.19
C ALA A 360 -15.05 0.49 0.87
N GLU A 361 -15.83 -0.21 0.03
CA GLU A 361 -15.52 -1.57 -0.41
C GLU A 361 -14.19 -1.64 -1.17
N HIS A 362 -13.91 -0.69 -2.07
CA HIS A 362 -12.62 -0.66 -2.78
C HIS A 362 -11.45 -0.37 -1.83
N ALA A 363 -11.59 0.62 -0.94
CA ALA A 363 -10.54 0.96 0.01
C ALA A 363 -10.26 -0.19 1.00
N GLU A 364 -11.28 -0.96 1.39
CA GLU A 364 -11.11 -2.17 2.21
C GLU A 364 -10.31 -3.24 1.46
N VAL A 365 -10.62 -3.50 0.19
CA VAL A 365 -9.87 -4.44 -0.65
C VAL A 365 -8.41 -3.99 -0.82
N GLU A 366 -8.16 -2.71 -1.08
CA GLU A 366 -6.82 -2.15 -1.17
C GLU A 366 -6.05 -2.31 0.15
N ALA A 367 -6.68 -2.03 1.30
CA ALA A 367 -6.08 -2.21 2.61
C ALA A 367 -5.70 -3.68 2.90
N LEU A 368 -6.52 -4.65 2.45
CA LEU A 368 -6.18 -6.08 2.56
C LEU A 368 -4.94 -6.44 1.72
N PHE A 369 -4.82 -5.92 0.49
CA PHE A 369 -3.59 -6.11 -0.31
C PHE A 369 -2.39 -5.37 0.28
N GLY A 370 -2.59 -4.21 0.90
CA GLY A 370 -1.57 -3.49 1.65
C GLY A 370 -0.98 -4.34 2.78
N GLU A 371 -1.86 -4.96 3.57
CA GLU A 371 -1.47 -5.85 4.68
C GLU A 371 -0.73 -7.09 4.18
N TYR A 372 -1.23 -7.74 3.13
CA TYR A 372 -0.53 -8.85 2.49
C TYR A 372 0.89 -8.47 2.05
N ASN A 373 1.04 -7.35 1.33
CA ASN A 373 2.33 -6.92 0.80
C ASN A 373 3.33 -6.54 1.93
N ARG A 374 2.82 -5.97 3.03
CA ARG A 374 3.61 -5.74 4.25
C ARG A 374 4.13 -7.05 4.84
N LEU A 375 3.27 -8.05 5.01
CA LEU A 375 3.63 -9.36 5.57
C LEU A 375 4.65 -10.10 4.69
N ILE A 376 4.51 -10.01 3.36
CA ILE A 376 5.51 -10.56 2.42
C ILE A 376 6.89 -9.90 2.63
N ALA A 377 6.93 -8.57 2.75
CA ALA A 377 8.19 -7.88 2.98
C ALA A 377 8.83 -8.29 4.32
N GLU A 378 8.03 -8.49 5.37
CA GLU A 378 8.48 -8.94 6.69
C GLU A 378 9.01 -10.37 6.65
N GLY A 379 8.30 -11.29 5.99
CA GLY A 379 8.74 -12.67 5.79
C GLY A 379 10.05 -12.77 5.02
N ASP A 380 10.23 -11.94 3.99
CA ASP A 380 11.46 -11.87 3.21
C ASP A 380 12.65 -11.36 4.06
N LEU A 381 12.44 -10.31 4.86
CA LEU A 381 13.46 -9.81 5.80
C LEU A 381 13.82 -10.87 6.84
N GLY A 382 12.82 -11.49 7.47
CA GLY A 382 13.05 -12.53 8.46
C GLY A 382 13.80 -13.74 7.89
N SER A 383 13.52 -14.12 6.64
CA SER A 383 14.24 -15.18 5.92
C SER A 383 15.72 -14.83 5.71
N ILE A 384 16.02 -13.57 5.36
CA ILE A 384 17.41 -13.09 5.22
C ILE A 384 18.12 -13.06 6.58
N ASP A 385 17.45 -12.58 7.63
CA ASP A 385 18.00 -12.54 8.98
C ASP A 385 18.29 -13.95 9.51
N LEU A 386 17.38 -14.91 9.28
CA LEU A 386 17.59 -16.31 9.60
C LEU A 386 18.83 -16.88 8.90
N ALA A 387 19.04 -16.56 7.62
CA ALA A 387 20.22 -16.98 6.87
C ALA A 387 21.52 -16.37 7.42
N ILE A 388 21.48 -15.10 7.85
CA ILE A 388 22.60 -14.42 8.52
C ILE A 388 22.91 -15.11 9.85
N THR A 389 21.90 -15.33 10.70
CA THR A 389 22.05 -16.02 11.99
C THR A 389 22.67 -17.39 11.82
N ARG A 390 22.20 -18.21 10.86
CA ARG A 390 22.78 -19.52 10.54
C ARG A 390 24.24 -19.42 10.11
N ASN A 391 24.61 -18.44 9.27
CA ASN A 391 26.00 -18.22 8.85
C ASN A 391 26.92 -17.86 10.02
N GLU A 392 26.47 -16.98 10.91
CA GLU A 392 27.21 -16.59 12.10
C GLU A 392 27.46 -17.79 13.04
N GLN A 393 26.44 -18.63 13.22
CA GLN A 393 26.54 -19.84 14.04
C GLN A 393 27.44 -20.91 13.44
N ALA A 394 27.42 -21.08 12.11
CA ALA A 394 28.33 -21.95 11.39
C ALA A 394 29.79 -21.45 11.40
N GLY A 395 30.04 -20.23 11.90
CA GLY A 395 31.36 -19.61 11.93
C GLY A 395 31.86 -19.23 10.54
N VAL A 396 30.93 -18.94 9.62
CA VAL A 396 31.25 -18.41 8.28
C VAL A 396 32.02 -17.09 8.44
N ASP A 397 33.04 -16.88 7.61
CA ASP A 397 33.80 -15.64 7.62
C ASP A 397 32.86 -14.47 7.28
N THR A 398 32.68 -13.54 8.21
CA THR A 398 31.81 -12.37 8.02
C THR A 398 32.33 -11.44 6.92
N GLN A 399 33.60 -11.59 6.51
CA GLN A 399 34.18 -10.87 5.36
C GLN A 399 34.07 -11.63 4.04
N SER A 400 33.45 -12.82 4.03
CA SER A 400 33.18 -13.56 2.80
C SER A 400 32.21 -12.78 1.90
N PRO A 401 32.37 -12.86 0.56
CA PRO A 401 31.44 -12.22 -0.37
C PRO A 401 29.97 -12.61 -0.12
N ASP A 402 29.71 -13.88 0.17
CA ASP A 402 28.36 -14.39 0.37
C ASP A 402 27.68 -13.77 1.61
N HIS A 403 28.41 -13.65 2.72
CA HIS A 403 27.89 -13.00 3.93
C HIS A 403 27.71 -11.48 3.74
N GLN A 404 28.63 -10.82 3.04
CA GLN A 404 28.48 -9.39 2.72
C GLN A 404 27.30 -9.12 1.79
N ASN A 405 27.02 -10.02 0.85
CA ASN A 405 25.84 -9.94 0.00
C ASN A 405 24.54 -10.06 0.81
N LEU A 406 24.46 -10.98 1.78
CA LEU A 406 23.30 -11.09 2.67
C LEU A 406 23.06 -9.82 3.49
N LEU A 407 24.13 -9.19 3.99
CA LEU A 407 23.99 -7.90 4.70
C LEU A 407 23.43 -6.81 3.78
N GLY A 408 23.88 -6.75 2.52
CA GLY A 408 23.31 -5.82 1.54
C GLY A 408 21.84 -6.11 1.21
N LEU A 409 21.47 -7.39 1.10
CA LEU A 409 20.06 -7.80 0.90
C LEU A 409 19.20 -7.45 2.11
N ARG A 410 19.71 -7.62 3.33
CA ARG A 410 19.00 -7.24 4.56
C ARG A 410 18.70 -5.75 4.58
N ASP A 411 19.68 -4.90 4.26
CA ASP A 411 19.49 -3.45 4.24
C ASP A 411 18.42 -3.02 3.21
N LEU A 412 18.37 -3.70 2.04
CA LEU A 412 17.31 -3.49 1.05
C LEU A 412 15.94 -3.96 1.54
N ALA A 413 15.88 -5.14 2.17
CA ALA A 413 14.65 -5.71 2.71
C ALA A 413 14.09 -4.86 3.87
N GLN A 414 14.94 -4.26 4.70
CA GLN A 414 14.53 -3.35 5.77
C GLN A 414 13.80 -2.12 5.23
N ASN A 415 14.35 -1.47 4.19
CA ASN A 415 13.69 -0.33 3.54
C ASN A 415 12.35 -0.74 2.92
N ARG A 416 12.25 -1.98 2.41
CA ARG A 416 11.01 -2.51 1.84
C ARG A 416 9.95 -2.78 2.90
N VAL A 417 10.32 -3.32 4.06
CA VAL A 417 9.40 -3.47 5.21
C VAL A 417 8.88 -2.11 5.66
N GLU A 418 9.76 -1.10 5.78
CA GLU A 418 9.35 0.26 6.18
C GLU A 418 8.37 0.88 5.16
N LEU A 419 8.64 0.72 3.86
CA LEU A 419 7.74 1.19 2.81
C LEU A 419 6.40 0.45 2.83
N GLY A 420 6.43 -0.88 2.92
CA GLY A 420 5.25 -1.74 2.96
C GLY A 420 4.35 -1.42 4.17
N GLN A 421 4.94 -1.25 5.35
CA GLN A 421 4.22 -0.82 6.56
C GLN A 421 3.57 0.54 6.38
N THR A 422 4.35 1.55 5.95
CA THR A 422 3.84 2.92 5.84
C THR A 422 2.72 3.02 4.81
N TYR A 423 2.80 2.26 3.72
CA TYR A 423 1.74 2.21 2.71
C TYR A 423 0.50 1.45 3.21
N ALA A 424 0.68 0.33 3.91
CA ALA A 424 -0.43 -0.39 4.55
C ALA A 424 -1.16 0.49 5.59
N ASP A 425 -0.43 1.29 6.36
CA ASP A 425 -1.00 2.25 7.32
C ASP A 425 -1.82 3.33 6.61
N TYR A 426 -1.33 3.86 5.48
CA TYR A 426 -2.08 4.79 4.64
C TYR A 426 -3.37 4.17 4.10
N LEU A 427 -3.29 2.98 3.49
CA LEU A 427 -4.45 2.29 2.91
C LEU A 427 -5.48 1.95 4.00
N ARG A 428 -5.02 1.56 5.19
CA ARG A 428 -5.89 1.33 6.33
C ARG A 428 -6.59 2.60 6.80
N ALA A 429 -5.87 3.72 6.90
CA ALA A 429 -6.47 5.00 7.28
C ALA A 429 -7.46 5.52 6.23
N GLU A 430 -7.17 5.30 4.94
CA GLU A 430 -8.10 5.57 3.84
C GLU A 430 -9.35 4.70 3.95
N SER A 431 -9.21 3.38 4.15
CA SER A 431 -10.32 2.44 4.39
C SER A 431 -11.19 2.86 5.57
N ASP A 432 -10.58 3.21 6.70
CA ASP A 432 -11.30 3.67 7.89
C ASP A 432 -12.11 4.95 7.63
N LEU A 433 -11.53 5.92 6.90
CA LEU A 433 -12.23 7.14 6.49
C LEU A 433 -13.40 6.84 5.55
N ARG A 434 -13.20 5.98 4.54
CA ARG A 434 -14.27 5.62 3.59
C ARG A 434 -15.37 4.81 4.27
N GLY A 435 -15.03 3.92 5.19
CA GLY A 435 -16.00 3.21 6.03
C GLY A 435 -16.86 4.17 6.85
N PHE A 436 -16.24 5.18 7.47
CA PHE A 436 -16.97 6.24 8.17
C PHE A 436 -17.91 7.02 7.24
N GLU A 437 -17.45 7.41 6.04
CA GLU A 437 -18.27 8.12 5.04
C GLU A 437 -19.47 7.28 4.58
N ALA A 438 -19.26 5.99 4.30
CA ALA A 438 -20.30 5.05 3.87
C ALA A 438 -21.36 4.84 4.96
N GLU A 439 -20.93 4.58 6.20
CA GLU A 439 -21.84 4.44 7.32
C GLU A 439 -22.64 5.73 7.55
N SER A 440 -21.97 6.88 7.46
CA SER A 440 -22.64 8.17 7.62
C SER A 440 -23.68 8.42 6.53
N ALA A 441 -23.37 8.10 5.27
CA ALA A 441 -24.30 8.22 4.15
C ALA A 441 -25.53 7.30 4.32
N ARG A 442 -25.32 6.06 4.77
CA ARG A 442 -26.40 5.11 5.11
C ARG A 442 -27.30 5.66 6.20
N MET A 443 -26.73 6.12 7.32
CA MET A 443 -27.52 6.69 8.43
C MET A 443 -28.32 7.93 7.98
N MET A 444 -27.73 8.78 7.15
CA MET A 444 -28.44 9.95 6.61
C MET A 444 -29.57 9.58 5.65
N ARG A 445 -29.40 8.55 4.83
CA ARG A 445 -30.49 8.03 4.00
C ARG A 445 -31.62 7.51 4.87
N GLU A 446 -31.32 6.73 5.90
CA GLU A 446 -32.33 6.18 6.82
C GLU A 446 -33.09 7.29 7.57
N MET A 447 -32.39 8.30 8.08
CA MET A 447 -33.01 9.46 8.71
C MET A 447 -33.87 10.27 7.72
N PHE A 448 -33.40 10.42 6.47
CA PHE A 448 -34.15 11.11 5.42
C PHE A 448 -35.43 10.35 5.02
N ASP A 449 -35.39 9.02 4.99
CA ASP A 449 -36.57 8.18 4.73
C ASP A 449 -37.64 8.38 5.83
N GLU A 450 -37.22 8.34 7.11
CA GLU A 450 -38.11 8.64 8.24
C GLU A 450 -38.73 10.04 8.14
N TRP A 451 -37.93 11.02 7.72
CA TRP A 451 -38.40 12.40 7.53
C TRP A 451 -39.47 12.49 6.44
N LEU A 452 -39.25 11.83 5.31
CA LEU A 452 -40.15 11.84 4.17
C LEU A 452 -41.50 11.20 4.52
N GLU A 453 -41.50 10.11 5.28
CA GLU A 453 -42.74 9.45 5.74
C GLU A 453 -43.63 10.40 6.55
N ASP A 454 -43.03 11.21 7.42
CA ASP A 454 -43.77 12.14 8.29
C ASP A 454 -44.20 13.44 7.59
N ASN A 455 -43.46 13.88 6.56
CA ASN A 455 -43.65 15.20 5.93
C ASN A 455 -44.28 15.18 4.53
N SER A 456 -44.46 14.01 3.91
CA SER A 456 -45.07 13.86 2.57
C SER A 456 -46.59 14.08 2.49
N SER A 457 -47.26 14.47 3.59
CA SER A 457 -48.74 14.42 3.70
C SER A 457 -49.52 15.65 3.21
N GLY A 458 -48.85 16.70 2.72
CA GLY A 458 -49.49 17.91 2.16
C GLY A 458 -49.03 18.16 0.74
N GLY A 459 -49.93 18.15 -0.24
CA GLY A 459 -49.61 18.29 -1.68
C GLY A 459 -49.12 19.67 -2.13
N ASP A 460 -48.14 20.22 -1.42
CA ASP A 460 -47.30 21.34 -1.85
C ASP A 460 -45.98 20.75 -2.40
N ASP A 461 -45.51 21.26 -3.53
CA ASP A 461 -44.29 20.81 -4.22
C ASP A 461 -43.04 21.23 -3.40
N MET A 462 -42.70 20.42 -2.39
CA MET A 462 -41.48 20.54 -1.59
C MET A 462 -40.43 19.55 -2.10
N TYR A 463 -39.21 20.01 -2.30
CA TYR A 463 -38.06 19.18 -2.66
C TYR A 463 -37.03 19.22 -1.54
N ALA A 464 -36.36 18.11 -1.26
CA ALA A 464 -35.31 18.08 -0.25
C ALA A 464 -34.11 17.28 -0.74
N ARG A 465 -32.91 17.79 -0.47
CA ARG A 465 -31.63 17.13 -0.73
C ARG A 465 -30.98 16.84 0.62
N ALA A 466 -30.45 15.64 0.81
CA ALA A 466 -29.73 15.27 2.01
C ALA A 466 -28.36 14.69 1.64
N TYR A 467 -27.30 15.10 2.34
CA TYR A 467 -25.95 14.61 2.12
C TYR A 467 -25.11 14.70 3.41
N VAL A 468 -23.99 13.98 3.45
CA VAL A 468 -22.99 14.05 4.52
C VAL A 468 -21.70 14.64 3.96
N THR A 469 -21.07 15.52 4.72
CA THR A 469 -19.71 15.99 4.45
C THR A 469 -18.69 15.03 5.08
N ALA A 470 -17.47 14.99 4.56
CA ALA A 470 -16.42 14.09 5.07
C ALA A 470 -16.08 14.31 6.55
N ASP A 471 -16.23 15.54 7.07
CA ASP A 471 -16.14 15.86 8.49
C ASP A 471 -17.39 15.45 9.30
N GLY A 472 -18.25 14.59 8.76
CA GLY A 472 -19.39 14.02 9.48
C GLY A 472 -20.53 15.01 9.76
N GLN A 473 -20.65 16.11 9.00
CA GLN A 473 -21.81 17.00 9.11
C GLN A 473 -22.94 16.50 8.22
N ALA A 474 -24.13 16.39 8.81
CA ALA A 474 -25.35 16.08 8.08
C ALA A 474 -25.96 17.37 7.51
N MET A 475 -26.25 17.38 6.22
CA MET A 475 -26.85 18.51 5.52
C MET A 475 -28.21 18.09 4.97
N ILE A 476 -29.25 18.90 5.20
CA ILE A 476 -30.55 18.73 4.55
C ILE A 476 -30.98 20.09 3.99
N ASP A 477 -30.97 20.22 2.67
CA ASP A 477 -31.48 21.38 1.95
C ASP A 477 -32.95 21.16 1.61
N VAL A 478 -33.82 22.10 1.97
CA VAL A 478 -35.26 22.04 1.63
C VAL A 478 -35.64 23.21 0.74
N TYR A 479 -36.21 22.90 -0.42
CA TYR A 479 -36.69 23.83 -1.43
C TYR A 479 -38.21 23.83 -1.47
N TYR A 480 -38.80 25.03 -1.50
CA TYR A 480 -40.24 25.25 -1.64
C TYR A 480 -40.54 25.92 -2.99
N ASP A 481 -41.31 25.27 -3.87
CA ASP A 481 -41.86 25.97 -5.03
C ASP A 481 -43.15 26.70 -4.63
N ARG A 482 -43.04 28.01 -4.35
CA ARG A 482 -44.23 28.86 -4.18
C ARG A 482 -44.72 29.36 -5.53
N GLY A 483 -45.19 28.44 -6.36
CA GLY A 483 -45.71 28.68 -7.70
C GLY A 483 -47.00 29.50 -7.78
N HIS A 484 -47.34 30.39 -6.84
CA HIS A 484 -48.45 31.35 -6.98
C HIS A 484 -48.31 32.52 -5.98
N TYR A 485 -47.57 33.58 -6.34
CA TYR A 485 -47.80 35.01 -5.97
C TYR A 485 -46.49 35.78 -6.13
N VAL A 486 -46.09 36.04 -7.38
CA VAL A 486 -45.04 37.03 -7.67
C VAL A 486 -45.70 38.41 -7.67
N GLU A 487 -45.64 39.13 -6.56
CA GLU A 487 -45.73 40.60 -6.55
C GLU A 487 -44.41 41.18 -6.03
N GLU A 488 -43.55 41.51 -7.01
CA GLU A 488 -42.59 42.63 -7.03
C GLU A 488 -42.07 43.13 -5.67
N TYR A 489 -40.96 42.56 -5.19
CA TYR A 489 -40.06 43.23 -4.26
C TYR A 489 -38.59 43.11 -4.67
N ASP A 490 -37.89 44.22 -4.47
CA ASP A 490 -36.49 44.51 -4.79
C ASP A 490 -35.56 43.58 -3.97
N ILE A 491 -34.87 42.66 -4.63
CA ILE A 491 -33.93 41.70 -4.02
C ILE A 491 -32.55 42.35 -3.82
N ASP A 492 -32.35 42.91 -2.63
CA ASP A 492 -31.04 43.40 -2.15
C ASP A 492 -30.96 43.17 -0.63
N ARG A 493 -30.98 41.89 -0.18
CA ARG A 493 -30.71 41.49 1.22
C ARG A 493 -30.01 40.11 1.35
N PRO A 494 -29.08 39.96 2.30
CA PRO A 494 -28.28 38.75 2.49
C PRO A 494 -29.04 37.61 3.17
N MET A 495 -28.61 36.38 2.86
CA MET A 495 -29.11 35.09 3.35
C MET A 495 -29.22 35.06 4.89
N SER A 496 -30.38 34.69 5.43
CA SER A 496 -30.59 34.56 6.88
C SER A 496 -30.59 33.10 7.32
N HIS A 497 -29.51 32.70 7.99
CA HIS A 497 -29.34 31.43 8.67
C HIS A 497 -30.35 31.30 9.83
N HIS A 498 -31.07 30.18 9.94
CA HIS A 498 -31.91 29.88 11.10
C HIS A 498 -31.49 28.53 11.69
N SER A 499 -30.73 28.56 12.79
CA SER A 499 -30.39 27.39 13.60
C SER A 499 -31.29 27.34 14.83
N ARG A 500 -32.04 26.24 15.04
CA ARG A 500 -32.54 25.84 16.37
C ARG A 500 -32.72 24.31 16.49
N HIS A 501 -31.95 23.75 17.44
CA HIS A 501 -32.00 22.43 18.09
C HIS A 501 -31.16 21.28 17.52
N GLY A 502 -30.10 20.94 18.26
CA GLY A 502 -29.91 19.62 18.88
C GLY A 502 -29.47 18.43 18.02
N GLN A 503 -29.16 18.63 16.75
CA GLN A 503 -28.74 17.56 15.83
C GLN A 503 -27.70 18.19 14.90
N SER A 504 -26.62 17.50 14.53
CA SER A 504 -25.68 18.01 13.52
C SER A 504 -26.26 18.05 12.09
N ILE A 505 -27.60 18.07 11.98
CA ILE A 505 -28.36 18.31 10.76
C ILE A 505 -28.44 19.82 10.55
N ARG A 506 -27.63 20.34 9.64
CA ARG A 506 -27.78 21.71 9.17
C ARG A 506 -28.92 21.75 8.14
N LEU A 507 -30.09 22.18 8.61
CA LEU A 507 -31.25 22.43 7.77
C LEU A 507 -31.11 23.80 7.09
N SER A 508 -30.71 23.81 5.82
CA SER A 508 -30.66 25.03 5.00
C SER A 508 -31.98 25.16 4.24
N VAL A 509 -32.79 26.15 4.60
CA VAL A 509 -34.05 26.42 3.91
C VAL A 509 -33.84 27.60 2.95
N PHE A 510 -33.92 27.35 1.65
CA PHE A 510 -33.82 28.40 0.63
C PHE A 510 -35.22 28.96 0.34
N ASP A 511 -35.56 30.09 0.97
CA ASP A 511 -36.76 30.88 0.68
C ASP A 511 -36.34 32.32 0.30
N GLN A 512 -36.86 32.84 -0.82
CA GLN A 512 -36.61 34.23 -1.24
C GLN A 512 -37.40 35.26 -0.43
N ASP A 513 -38.35 34.86 0.43
CA ASP A 513 -39.14 35.79 1.26
C ASP A 513 -39.58 35.17 2.61
N LEU A 514 -38.71 35.17 3.63
CA LEU A 514 -39.07 34.61 4.94
C LEU A 514 -40.20 35.36 5.67
N ASN A 515 -41.26 34.62 6.01
CA ASN A 515 -42.16 34.89 7.14
C ASN A 515 -41.69 34.08 8.37
N PRO A 516 -41.29 34.72 9.48
CA PRO A 516 -40.67 34.06 10.65
C PRO A 516 -41.59 33.12 11.48
N GLU A 517 -42.85 32.94 11.09
CA GLU A 517 -43.77 32.00 11.78
C GLU A 517 -43.69 30.55 11.26
N VAL A 518 -42.96 30.28 10.15
CA VAL A 518 -42.84 28.94 9.55
C VAL A 518 -41.51 28.25 9.90
N SER A 519 -40.61 28.89 10.66
CA SER A 519 -39.48 28.19 11.30
C SER A 519 -39.96 27.29 12.44
N ARG A 520 -40.76 26.27 12.11
CA ARG A 520 -40.99 25.16 13.03
C ARG A 520 -39.69 24.37 13.04
N ASN A 521 -39.11 24.21 14.24
CA ASN A 521 -38.12 23.19 14.52
C ASN A 521 -38.45 21.88 13.78
N PRO A 522 -37.46 21.03 13.45
CA PRO A 522 -37.76 19.60 13.39
C PRO A 522 -38.56 19.26 14.67
N PRO A 523 -39.72 18.60 14.56
CA PRO A 523 -40.57 18.35 15.72
C PRO A 523 -39.73 17.68 16.81
N GLY A 524 -39.91 18.05 18.07
CA GLY A 524 -39.12 17.51 19.18
C GLY A 524 -39.18 15.99 19.37
N SER A 525 -39.89 15.25 18.49
CA SER A 525 -39.81 13.79 18.35
C SER A 525 -38.50 13.33 17.72
N TRP A 526 -37.96 14.06 16.74
CA TRP A 526 -36.72 13.71 16.03
C TRP A 526 -35.48 13.69 16.92
N VAL A 527 -35.44 14.56 17.95
CA VAL A 527 -34.29 14.68 18.87
C VAL A 527 -34.17 13.46 19.79
N ASP A 528 -35.28 12.81 20.11
CA ASP A 528 -35.38 11.69 21.06
C ASP A 528 -35.59 10.33 20.34
N GLU A 529 -35.35 10.26 19.02
CA GLU A 529 -35.44 9.05 18.21
C GLU A 529 -34.11 8.26 18.22
N SER A 530 -34.21 6.93 18.29
CA SER A 530 -33.04 6.06 18.46
C SER A 530 -32.01 6.16 17.34
N LEU A 531 -32.44 6.48 16.11
CA LEU A 531 -31.55 6.65 14.97
C LEU A 531 -30.75 7.96 15.07
N ASN A 532 -31.36 9.03 15.56
CA ASN A 532 -30.67 10.28 15.86
C ASN A 532 -29.71 10.14 17.06
N GLU A 533 -30.07 9.34 18.08
CA GLU A 533 -29.13 8.97 19.15
C GLU A 533 -27.91 8.21 18.59
N ALA A 534 -28.13 7.23 17.72
CA ALA A 534 -27.07 6.46 17.06
C ALA A 534 -26.17 7.34 16.17
N TRP A 535 -26.75 8.25 15.39
CA TRP A 535 -26.01 9.25 14.61
C TRP A 535 -25.13 10.12 15.50
N ASN A 536 -25.68 10.60 16.62
CA ASN A 536 -24.95 11.45 17.56
C ASN A 536 -23.80 10.70 18.26
N GLU A 537 -23.94 9.39 18.47
CA GLU A 537 -22.85 8.53 18.94
C GLU A 537 -21.80 8.31 17.86
N HIS A 538 -22.22 8.01 16.63
CA HIS A 538 -21.35 7.83 15.46
C HIS A 538 -20.41 9.02 15.23
N VAL A 539 -20.96 10.24 15.14
CA VAL A 539 -20.17 11.45 14.88
C VAL A 539 -19.39 11.97 16.09
N ALA A 540 -19.67 11.48 17.29
CA ALA A 540 -19.00 11.88 18.54
C ALA A 540 -18.00 10.85 19.06
N THR A 541 -18.01 9.62 18.55
CA THR A 541 -17.03 8.59 18.90
C THR A 541 -15.62 9.08 18.52
N GLY A 542 -14.58 8.69 19.26
CA GLY A 542 -13.21 9.14 19.01
C GLY A 542 -12.91 10.62 19.29
N VAL A 543 -13.92 11.45 19.59
CA VAL A 543 -13.75 12.88 19.88
C VAL A 543 -13.42 13.10 21.37
N PRO A 544 -12.51 14.02 21.73
CA PRO A 544 -12.24 14.34 23.14
C PRO A 544 -13.52 14.73 23.92
N GLU A 545 -13.61 14.28 25.17
CA GLU A 545 -14.77 14.54 26.04
C GLU A 545 -15.04 16.05 26.14
N GLY A 546 -16.29 16.47 25.90
CA GLY A 546 -16.67 17.88 25.90
C GLY A 546 -16.49 18.59 24.56
N LYS A 547 -15.72 18.03 23.62
CA LYS A 547 -15.32 18.71 22.38
C LYS A 547 -16.14 18.36 21.16
N SER A 548 -17.05 17.39 21.26
CA SER A 548 -17.95 17.09 20.14
C SER A 548 -18.88 18.26 19.87
N LEU A 549 -19.25 18.44 18.60
CA LEU A 549 -20.24 19.44 18.18
C LEU A 549 -21.52 19.36 19.04
N ASN A 550 -21.98 18.14 19.30
CA ASN A 550 -23.15 17.89 20.16
C ASN A 550 -22.95 18.36 21.60
N THR A 551 -21.78 18.11 22.20
CA THR A 551 -21.51 18.54 23.57
C THR A 551 -21.35 20.05 23.67
N ALA A 552 -20.62 20.65 22.74
CA ALA A 552 -20.42 22.09 22.65
C ALA A 552 -21.74 22.86 22.58
N TRP A 553 -22.67 22.39 21.73
CA TRP A 553 -24.01 22.97 21.60
C TRP A 553 -24.89 22.75 22.84
N ASN A 554 -24.78 21.59 23.50
CA ASN A 554 -25.51 21.31 24.74
C ASN A 554 -25.05 22.21 25.90
N GLU A 555 -23.76 22.50 25.97
CA GLU A 555 -23.18 23.41 26.96
C GLU A 555 -23.44 24.88 26.62
N HIS A 556 -23.53 25.22 25.33
CA HIS A 556 -23.67 26.58 24.81
C HIS A 556 -24.90 26.78 23.90
N PRO A 557 -26.14 26.66 24.45
CA PRO A 557 -27.37 26.66 23.66
C PRO A 557 -27.73 28.01 23.02
N GLU A 558 -27.07 29.11 23.41
CA GLU A 558 -27.28 30.45 22.82
C GLU A 558 -26.27 30.80 21.72
N GLY A 559 -25.36 29.86 21.39
CA GLY A 559 -24.29 30.02 20.42
C GLY A 559 -22.95 29.60 21.03
N ILE A 560 -22.18 28.84 20.26
CA ILE A 560 -20.85 28.37 20.64
C ILE A 560 -19.88 29.58 20.60
N PRO A 561 -19.13 29.85 21.69
CA PRO A 561 -18.11 30.89 21.69
C PRO A 561 -17.05 30.66 20.59
N GLU A 562 -16.53 31.74 20.02
CA GLU A 562 -15.53 31.68 18.94
C GLU A 562 -14.23 30.99 19.38
N GLU A 563 -13.94 31.01 20.68
CA GLU A 563 -12.83 30.30 21.32
C GLU A 563 -13.08 28.82 21.66
N TYR A 564 -14.30 28.32 21.41
CA TYR A 564 -14.66 26.95 21.72
C TYR A 564 -14.36 26.05 20.51
N GLU A 565 -13.29 25.30 20.64
CA GLU A 565 -12.84 24.32 19.66
C GLU A 565 -13.80 23.11 19.64
N ILE A 566 -14.29 22.80 18.44
CA ILE A 566 -15.26 21.73 18.16
C ILE A 566 -14.57 20.73 17.24
N HIS A 567 -14.83 19.45 17.48
CA HIS A 567 -14.40 18.38 16.59
C HIS A 567 -15.54 17.43 16.24
N THR A 568 -15.41 16.74 15.12
CA THR A 568 -16.23 15.59 14.74
C THR A 568 -15.36 14.34 14.59
N HIS A 569 -15.96 13.15 14.63
CA HIS A 569 -15.22 11.92 14.38
C HIS A 569 -14.64 11.88 12.96
N GLY A 570 -15.35 12.45 11.97
CA GLY A 570 -14.84 12.58 10.59
C GLY A 570 -13.52 13.35 10.52
N GLU A 571 -13.37 14.44 11.27
CA GLU A 571 -12.09 15.16 11.35
C GLU A 571 -10.96 14.27 11.88
N THR A 572 -11.24 13.34 12.81
CA THR A 572 -10.20 12.43 13.31
C THR A 572 -9.76 11.40 12.26
N PHE A 573 -10.67 10.90 11.43
CA PHE A 573 -10.32 10.01 10.31
C PHE A 573 -9.58 10.74 9.20
N ILE A 574 -10.01 11.97 8.85
CA ILE A 574 -9.29 12.83 7.90
C ILE A 574 -7.87 13.07 8.41
N ALA A 575 -7.70 13.50 9.65
CA ALA A 575 -6.38 13.75 10.21
C ALA A 575 -5.50 12.49 10.27
N ALA A 576 -6.07 11.31 10.53
CA ALA A 576 -5.34 10.05 10.49
C ALA A 576 -4.86 9.71 9.07
N ARG A 577 -5.75 9.80 8.08
CA ARG A 577 -5.45 9.58 6.66
C ARG A 577 -4.37 10.53 6.15
N GLU A 578 -4.50 11.82 6.44
CA GLU A 578 -3.52 12.83 6.02
C GLU A 578 -2.16 12.66 6.69
N ASN A 579 -2.11 12.29 7.98
CA ASN A 579 -0.84 11.99 8.63
C ASN A 579 -0.17 10.75 8.03
N ALA A 580 -0.92 9.68 7.76
CA ALA A 580 -0.37 8.47 7.15
C ALA A 580 0.15 8.74 5.73
N ALA A 581 -0.58 9.55 4.95
CA ALA A 581 -0.13 10.00 3.64
C ALA A 581 1.15 10.85 3.71
N ALA A 582 1.24 11.75 4.70
CA ALA A 582 2.43 12.55 4.93
C ALA A 582 3.64 11.68 5.32
N ASP A 583 3.45 10.70 6.20
CA ASP A 583 4.49 9.75 6.63
C ASP A 583 5.02 8.97 5.41
N LEU A 584 4.13 8.50 4.53
CA LEU A 584 4.50 7.83 3.28
C LEU A 584 5.33 8.74 2.36
N ASN A 585 4.87 9.97 2.14
CA ASN A 585 5.54 10.92 1.27
C ASN A 585 6.91 11.36 1.85
N GLU A 586 7.02 11.54 3.16
CA GLU A 586 8.28 11.82 3.87
C GLU A 586 9.27 10.65 3.75
N LEU A 587 8.80 9.41 3.84
CA LEU A 587 9.62 8.21 3.64
C LEU A 587 10.16 8.14 2.20
N MET A 588 9.31 8.38 1.19
CA MET A 588 9.76 8.42 -0.21
C MET A 588 10.81 9.50 -0.45
N ALA A 589 10.63 10.69 0.16
CA ALA A 589 11.62 11.75 0.10
C ALA A 589 12.94 11.33 0.78
N SER A 590 12.87 10.63 1.91
CA SER A 590 14.05 10.11 2.62
C SER A 590 14.81 9.07 1.81
N ASN A 591 14.09 8.17 1.13
CA ASN A 591 14.67 7.19 0.22
C ASN A 591 15.36 7.87 -0.97
N ALA A 592 14.73 8.89 -1.55
CA ALA A 592 15.33 9.70 -2.61
C ALA A 592 16.59 10.45 -2.12
N GLU A 593 16.59 11.00 -0.90
CA GLU A 593 17.78 11.64 -0.30
C GLU A 593 18.93 10.64 -0.09
N THR A 594 18.61 9.40 0.30
CA THR A 594 19.61 8.33 0.45
C THR A 594 20.20 7.93 -0.90
N ALA A 595 19.36 7.80 -1.93
CA ALA A 595 19.81 7.56 -3.31
C ALA A 595 20.69 8.71 -3.84
N LEU A 596 20.29 9.97 -3.57
CA LEU A 596 21.08 11.16 -3.88
C LEU A 596 22.45 11.15 -3.20
N GLY A 597 22.51 10.75 -1.93
CA GLY A 597 23.79 10.58 -1.22
C GLY A 597 24.72 9.62 -1.93
N THR A 598 24.20 8.46 -2.34
CA THR A 598 24.95 7.42 -3.06
C THR A 598 25.44 7.90 -4.43
N LEU A 599 24.55 8.54 -5.21
CA LEU A 599 24.91 9.08 -6.52
C LEU A 599 25.95 10.20 -6.41
N ASN A 600 25.83 11.09 -5.42
CA ASN A 600 26.77 12.17 -5.18
C ASN A 600 28.17 11.66 -4.79
N GLU A 601 28.26 10.58 -4.02
CA GLU A 601 29.54 9.94 -3.72
C GLU A 601 30.20 9.37 -5.01
N GLY A 602 29.41 8.69 -5.84
CA GLY A 602 29.84 8.12 -7.12
C GLY A 602 30.19 9.15 -8.20
N LEU A 603 29.54 10.32 -8.18
CA LEU A 603 29.71 11.40 -9.15
C LEU A 603 31.18 11.85 -9.25
N SER A 604 31.91 11.86 -8.14
CA SER A 604 33.33 12.25 -8.11
C SER A 604 34.22 11.34 -8.98
N ALA A 605 33.92 10.03 -9.01
CA ALA A 605 34.64 9.06 -9.81
C ALA A 605 34.29 9.17 -11.29
N VAL A 606 32.99 9.27 -11.62
CA VAL A 606 32.49 9.46 -12.99
C VAL A 606 33.05 10.75 -13.60
N ARG A 607 33.03 11.85 -12.84
CA ARG A 607 33.63 13.13 -13.24
C ARG A 607 35.14 13.01 -13.48
N SER A 608 35.86 12.34 -12.59
CA SER A 608 37.30 12.14 -12.75
C SER A 608 37.63 11.31 -14.00
N GLN A 609 36.80 10.31 -14.33
CA GLN A 609 36.94 9.51 -15.54
C GLN A 609 36.72 10.36 -16.80
N PHE A 610 35.63 11.14 -16.85
CA PHE A 610 35.37 12.09 -17.93
C PHE A 610 36.53 13.10 -18.11
N GLU A 611 37.01 13.71 -17.03
CA GLU A 611 38.13 14.67 -17.07
C GLU A 611 39.43 14.01 -17.60
N SER A 612 39.66 12.74 -17.24
CA SER A 612 40.79 11.95 -17.74
C SER A 612 40.68 11.68 -19.25
N ASP A 613 39.50 11.22 -19.71
CA ASP A 613 39.26 10.92 -21.12
C ASP A 613 39.30 12.19 -21.98
N LEU A 614 38.77 13.30 -21.47
CA LEU A 614 38.84 14.61 -22.12
C LEU A 614 40.28 15.08 -22.26
N ALA A 615 41.12 14.83 -21.25
CA ALA A 615 42.55 15.15 -21.29
C ALA A 615 43.35 14.24 -22.24
N GLU A 616 42.96 12.96 -22.37
CA GLU A 616 43.63 11.97 -23.23
C GLU A 616 43.25 12.13 -24.71
N TYR A 617 41.95 12.15 -25.01
CA TYR A 617 41.42 12.13 -26.38
C TYR A 617 41.14 13.52 -26.94
N GLY A 618 41.06 14.53 -26.08
CA GLY A 618 40.72 15.90 -26.44
C GLY A 618 39.23 16.08 -26.76
N PRO A 619 38.77 17.33 -26.94
CA PRO A 619 37.34 17.66 -26.96
C PRO A 619 36.64 17.39 -28.30
N GLY A 620 37.21 16.54 -29.17
CA GLY A 620 36.65 16.22 -30.48
C GLY A 620 36.54 17.38 -31.49
N THR A 621 35.67 17.20 -32.49
CA THR A 621 35.44 18.16 -33.60
C THR A 621 33.96 18.47 -33.80
N THR A 622 33.63 19.70 -34.23
CA THR A 622 32.24 20.10 -34.52
C THR A 622 31.73 19.56 -35.86
N GLU A 623 32.63 19.24 -36.79
CA GLU A 623 32.33 18.57 -38.04
C GLU A 623 32.76 17.10 -37.99
N LEU A 624 32.07 16.24 -38.74
CA LEU A 624 32.40 14.83 -38.84
C LEU A 624 33.82 14.65 -39.42
N PRO A 625 34.71 13.88 -38.78
CA PRO A 625 36.06 13.68 -39.30
C PRO A 625 36.09 13.06 -40.71
N ASP A 626 36.96 13.56 -41.58
CA ASP A 626 37.13 13.06 -42.95
C ASP A 626 37.49 11.57 -42.95
N GLY A 627 36.66 10.75 -43.61
CA GLY A 627 36.86 9.29 -43.68
C GLY A 627 36.46 8.52 -42.42
N ALA A 628 35.72 9.14 -41.49
CA ALA A 628 35.19 8.49 -40.29
C ALA A 628 34.22 7.35 -40.60
N PHE A 629 33.49 7.41 -41.72
CA PHE A 629 32.60 6.36 -42.19
C PHE A 629 32.99 5.86 -43.59
N PRO A 630 32.62 4.61 -43.94
CA PRO A 630 32.78 4.11 -45.31
C PRO A 630 32.06 4.98 -46.35
N ASP A 631 32.60 5.04 -47.58
CA ASP A 631 32.05 5.85 -48.67
C ASP A 631 30.55 5.55 -48.90
N GLY A 632 29.70 6.56 -48.70
CA GLY A 632 28.25 6.48 -48.90
C GLY A 632 27.43 6.05 -47.67
N VAL A 633 28.06 5.92 -46.49
CA VAL A 633 27.38 5.70 -45.21
C VAL A 633 27.18 7.05 -44.51
N GLU A 634 25.91 7.38 -44.24
CA GLU A 634 25.53 8.57 -43.46
C GLU A 634 25.33 8.18 -41.98
N PRO A 635 25.63 9.08 -41.03
CA PRO A 635 25.36 8.84 -39.62
C PRO A 635 23.85 8.75 -39.34
N VAL A 636 23.49 7.94 -38.36
CA VAL A 636 22.11 7.70 -37.92
C VAL A 636 21.93 8.13 -36.47
N SER A 637 20.71 8.54 -36.13
CA SER A 637 20.32 8.89 -34.77
C SER A 637 19.94 7.63 -33.97
N VAL A 638 20.32 7.63 -32.71
CA VAL A 638 19.92 6.64 -31.69
C VAL A 638 19.67 7.37 -30.37
N GLU A 639 18.63 6.95 -29.65
CA GLU A 639 18.37 7.37 -28.28
C GLU A 639 19.14 6.44 -27.34
N TRP A 640 19.95 7.01 -26.46
CA TRP A 640 20.76 6.27 -25.50
C TRP A 640 20.84 7.02 -24.18
N GLN A 641 20.44 6.38 -23.07
CA GLN A 641 20.42 6.99 -21.71
C GLN A 641 19.73 8.38 -21.69
N GLY A 642 18.60 8.51 -22.39
CA GLY A 642 17.83 9.77 -22.46
C GLY A 642 18.44 10.86 -23.33
N GLN A 643 19.48 10.56 -24.13
CA GLN A 643 20.09 11.50 -25.05
C GLN A 643 20.07 11.01 -26.51
N THR A 644 19.74 11.92 -27.42
CA THR A 644 19.91 11.71 -28.87
C THR A 644 21.38 11.86 -29.27
N ILE A 645 22.00 10.78 -29.74
CA ILE A 645 23.37 10.78 -30.26
C ILE A 645 23.41 10.40 -31.75
N MET A 646 24.48 10.80 -32.45
CA MET A 646 24.71 10.40 -33.84
C MET A 646 25.87 9.41 -33.94
N VAL A 647 25.61 8.27 -34.59
CA VAL A 647 26.53 7.12 -34.68
C VAL A 647 26.59 6.55 -36.10
N SER A 648 27.53 5.65 -36.37
CA SER A 648 27.44 4.79 -37.57
C SER A 648 26.32 3.76 -37.40
N PRO A 649 25.76 3.22 -38.50
CA PRO A 649 24.81 2.10 -38.42
C PRO A 649 25.35 0.87 -37.68
N GLU A 650 26.66 0.61 -37.76
CA GLU A 650 27.33 -0.50 -37.06
C GLU A 650 27.42 -0.23 -35.55
N VAL A 651 27.78 0.99 -35.15
CA VAL A 651 27.81 1.38 -33.73
C VAL A 651 26.40 1.37 -33.13
N LYS A 652 25.38 1.77 -33.89
CA LYS A 652 23.97 1.66 -33.46
C LYS A 652 23.60 0.21 -33.12
N GLU A 653 23.93 -0.73 -33.99
CA GLU A 653 23.67 -2.15 -33.77
C GLU A 653 24.40 -2.69 -32.52
N GLN A 654 25.64 -2.25 -32.29
CA GLN A 654 26.39 -2.67 -31.09
C GLN A 654 25.85 -2.04 -29.80
N LEU A 655 25.42 -0.78 -29.82
CA LEU A 655 24.77 -0.12 -28.68
C LEU A 655 23.44 -0.82 -28.34
N GLU A 656 22.57 -1.05 -29.32
CA GLU A 656 21.30 -1.77 -29.13
C GLU A 656 21.51 -3.21 -28.62
N ALA A 657 22.66 -3.83 -28.93
CA ALA A 657 23.05 -5.14 -28.43
C ALA A 657 23.76 -5.11 -27.06
N GLY A 658 23.99 -3.93 -26.47
CA GLY A 658 24.71 -3.76 -25.20
C GLY A 658 26.21 -4.07 -25.26
N ASN A 659 26.81 -4.12 -26.45
CA ASN A 659 28.20 -4.51 -26.65
C ASN A 659 29.15 -3.30 -26.67
N LEU A 660 29.33 -2.69 -25.50
CA LEU A 660 30.14 -1.46 -25.36
C LEU A 660 31.61 -1.66 -25.73
N ASP A 661 32.17 -2.85 -25.50
CA ASP A 661 33.55 -3.18 -25.91
C ASP A 661 33.70 -3.09 -27.44
N ALA A 662 32.73 -3.59 -28.22
CA ALA A 662 32.76 -3.49 -29.68
C ALA A 662 32.58 -2.04 -30.16
N VAL A 663 31.81 -1.22 -29.43
CA VAL A 663 31.69 0.22 -29.70
C VAL A 663 33.05 0.90 -29.55
N ILE A 664 33.77 0.62 -28.46
CA ILE A 664 35.12 1.13 -28.20
C ILE A 664 36.12 0.63 -29.26
N GLU A 665 36.16 -0.69 -29.51
CA GLU A 665 37.07 -1.30 -30.48
C GLU A 665 36.85 -0.82 -31.92
N SER A 666 35.62 -0.39 -32.25
CA SER A 666 35.31 0.17 -33.57
C SER A 666 36.14 1.42 -33.89
N GLY A 667 36.51 2.19 -32.85
CA GLY A 667 37.17 3.50 -32.97
C GLY A 667 36.37 4.53 -33.77
N THR A 668 35.08 4.26 -34.04
CA THR A 668 34.24 5.10 -34.88
C THR A 668 33.73 6.30 -34.08
N PRO A 669 33.93 7.55 -34.53
CA PRO A 669 33.50 8.72 -33.77
C PRO A 669 32.00 8.74 -33.51
N ILE A 670 31.62 9.19 -32.32
CA ILE A 670 30.23 9.38 -31.89
C ILE A 670 30.00 10.87 -31.67
N GLN A 671 28.86 11.39 -32.14
CA GLN A 671 28.47 12.76 -31.84
C GLN A 671 27.65 12.80 -30.55
N VAL A 672 28.17 13.49 -29.53
CA VAL A 672 27.49 13.72 -28.25
C VAL A 672 27.49 15.21 -27.91
N GLN A 673 26.63 15.60 -26.97
CA GLN A 673 26.68 16.91 -26.34
C GLN A 673 27.74 16.88 -25.23
N ILE A 674 28.83 17.63 -25.40
CA ILE A 674 29.95 17.64 -24.45
C ILE A 674 30.21 19.06 -23.93
N ASP A 675 30.36 19.19 -22.61
CA ASP A 675 30.86 20.41 -21.99
C ASP A 675 32.39 20.41 -22.00
N VAL A 676 32.97 21.31 -22.78
CA VAL A 676 34.42 21.39 -23.01
C VAL A 676 35.13 22.33 -22.05
N THR A 677 34.39 23.05 -21.20
CA THR A 677 34.91 24.01 -20.21
C THR A 677 34.21 23.84 -18.87
N PRO A 678 34.34 22.67 -18.21
CA PRO A 678 33.61 22.35 -16.97
C PRO A 678 34.04 23.15 -15.72
N ASP A 679 35.03 24.06 -15.84
CA ASP A 679 35.62 24.83 -14.74
C ASP A 679 34.99 26.24 -14.53
N ASP A 680 34.08 26.69 -15.41
CA ASP A 680 33.54 28.06 -15.41
C ASP A 680 32.16 28.20 -14.72
N ASP A 681 31.70 27.18 -13.98
CA ASP A 681 30.38 27.09 -13.30
C ASP A 681 29.15 27.27 -14.25
N GLU A 682 29.36 27.26 -15.57
CA GLU A 682 28.32 27.47 -16.61
C GLU A 682 28.33 26.29 -17.60
N TYR A 683 27.34 25.40 -17.51
CA TYR A 683 27.19 24.25 -18.40
C TYR A 683 26.80 24.72 -19.81
N ASN A 684 27.71 24.57 -20.77
CA ASN A 684 27.50 25.01 -22.15
C ASN A 684 27.89 23.89 -23.13
N PRO A 685 27.04 22.85 -23.27
CA PRO A 685 27.36 21.69 -24.07
C PRO A 685 27.39 22.04 -25.56
N GLU A 686 28.37 21.50 -26.27
CA GLU A 686 28.47 21.59 -27.73
C GLU A 686 28.35 20.22 -28.37
N SER A 687 27.60 20.11 -29.47
CA SER A 687 27.55 18.87 -30.25
C SER A 687 28.89 18.63 -30.95
N ARG A 688 29.62 17.59 -30.55
CA ARG A 688 30.94 17.27 -31.10
C ARG A 688 31.11 15.78 -31.36
N TRP A 689 31.82 15.47 -32.44
CA TRP A 689 32.31 14.15 -32.77
C TRP A 689 33.55 13.85 -31.93
N VAL A 690 33.42 12.90 -31.02
CA VAL A 690 34.46 12.49 -30.07
C VAL A 690 34.78 11.00 -30.24
N THR A 691 35.84 10.52 -29.59
CA THR A 691 36.15 9.08 -29.56
C THR A 691 35.08 8.31 -28.77
N PRO A 692 34.88 7.01 -29.04
CA PRO A 692 33.95 6.18 -28.26
C PRO A 692 34.15 6.28 -26.74
N GLU A 693 35.39 6.30 -26.27
CA GLU A 693 35.74 6.37 -24.85
C GLU A 693 35.22 7.67 -24.21
N LEU A 694 35.52 8.82 -24.83
CA LEU A 694 35.04 10.12 -24.35
C LEU A 694 33.53 10.27 -24.51
N ALA A 695 32.93 9.70 -25.57
CA ALA A 695 31.48 9.70 -25.74
C ALA A 695 30.78 8.97 -24.59
N LEU A 696 31.23 7.76 -24.26
CA LEU A 696 30.64 6.94 -23.19
C LEU A 696 30.81 7.61 -21.82
N SER A 697 31.98 8.14 -21.47
CA SER A 697 32.14 8.84 -20.18
C SER A 697 31.40 10.18 -20.10
N THR A 698 31.16 10.85 -21.24
CA THR A 698 30.27 12.03 -21.31
C THR A 698 28.81 11.63 -21.05
N LEU A 699 28.35 10.54 -21.67
CA LEU A 699 26.99 10.02 -21.50
C LEU A 699 26.76 9.54 -20.07
N ASP A 700 27.70 8.80 -19.48
CA ASP A 700 27.62 8.38 -18.08
C ASP A 700 27.55 9.57 -17.11
N LEU A 701 28.39 10.60 -17.32
CA LEU A 701 28.35 11.82 -16.51
C LEU A 701 27.01 12.58 -16.67
N ALA A 702 26.49 12.66 -17.89
CA ALA A 702 25.21 13.32 -18.14
C ALA A 702 24.02 12.54 -17.55
N ALA A 703 24.05 11.21 -17.63
CA ALA A 703 23.04 10.33 -17.06
C ALA A 703 22.99 10.47 -15.53
N VAL A 704 24.15 10.42 -14.85
CA VAL A 704 24.22 10.59 -13.38
C VAL A 704 23.73 11.97 -12.95
N ASN A 705 24.11 13.05 -13.65
CA ASN A 705 23.63 14.39 -13.31
C ASN A 705 22.12 14.56 -13.56
N THR A 706 21.58 13.95 -14.62
CA THR A 706 20.14 13.95 -14.91
C THR A 706 19.38 13.23 -13.80
N GLU A 707 19.87 12.06 -13.38
CA GLU A 707 19.28 11.28 -12.30
C GLU A 707 19.29 12.03 -10.97
N ILE A 708 20.41 12.69 -10.63
CA ILE A 708 20.49 13.57 -9.46
C ILE A 708 19.43 14.67 -9.53
N GLY A 709 19.31 15.36 -10.68
CA GLY A 709 18.30 16.41 -10.85
C GLY A 709 16.86 15.88 -10.71
N ASN A 710 16.56 14.72 -11.27
CA ASN A 710 15.24 14.08 -11.17
C ASN A 710 14.90 13.71 -9.73
N LEU A 711 15.84 13.10 -9.00
CA LEU A 711 15.65 12.71 -7.61
C LEU A 711 15.54 13.93 -6.67
N GLU A 712 16.26 15.01 -6.94
CA GLU A 712 16.11 16.27 -6.19
C GLU A 712 14.69 16.86 -6.37
N VAL A 713 14.20 16.91 -7.61
CA VAL A 713 12.84 17.38 -7.91
C VAL A 713 11.80 16.48 -7.25
N PHE A 714 11.95 15.16 -7.34
CA PHE A 714 11.06 14.20 -6.71
C PHE A 714 11.04 14.37 -5.19
N ARG A 715 12.21 14.38 -4.53
CA ARG A 715 12.34 14.59 -3.08
C ARG A 715 11.65 15.89 -2.64
N ASP A 716 11.89 16.99 -3.34
CA ASP A 716 11.34 18.29 -3.00
C ASP A 716 9.81 18.33 -3.19
N GLN A 717 9.30 17.67 -4.24
CA GLN A 717 7.88 17.50 -4.47
C GLN A 717 7.22 16.71 -3.34
N MET A 718 7.77 15.56 -2.96
CA MET A 718 7.19 14.70 -1.91
C MET A 718 7.19 15.38 -0.54
N ASN A 719 8.28 16.06 -0.16
CA ASN A 719 8.32 16.89 1.06
C ASN A 719 7.31 18.04 1.00
N GLY A 720 7.10 18.61 -0.18
CA GLY A 720 6.13 19.67 -0.43
C GLY A 720 4.71 19.23 -0.12
N ILE A 721 4.33 18.09 -0.69
CA ILE A 721 3.02 17.47 -0.52
C ILE A 721 2.79 17.05 0.94
N ALA A 722 3.76 16.36 1.55
CA ALA A 722 3.66 15.93 2.94
C ALA A 722 3.42 17.11 3.90
N ALA A 723 4.10 18.23 3.69
CA ALA A 723 3.89 19.43 4.51
C ALA A 723 2.46 20.00 4.37
N GLY A 724 1.85 19.91 3.19
CA GLY A 724 0.45 20.27 2.96
C GLY A 724 -0.50 19.33 3.70
N GLN A 725 -0.25 18.02 3.66
CA GLN A 725 -1.06 17.01 4.35
C GLN A 725 -0.98 17.16 5.87
N ARG A 726 0.20 17.42 6.44
CA ARG A 726 0.35 17.74 7.87
C ARG A 726 -0.50 18.95 8.27
N ASP A 727 -0.54 19.98 7.43
CA ASP A 727 -1.33 21.18 7.67
C ASP A 727 -2.85 20.92 7.60
N ILE A 728 -3.30 20.09 6.64
CA ILE A 728 -4.69 19.63 6.57
C ILE A 728 -5.03 18.77 7.80
N ALA A 729 -4.13 17.90 8.25
CA ALA A 729 -4.34 17.09 9.44
C ALA A 729 -4.47 17.94 10.72
N GLU A 730 -3.73 19.05 10.82
CA GLU A 730 -3.85 20.02 11.91
C GLU A 730 -5.09 20.91 11.77
N ASN A 731 -5.56 21.17 10.54
CA ASN A 731 -6.68 22.06 10.22
C ASN A 731 -7.62 21.46 9.16
N THR A 732 -8.37 20.45 9.58
CA THR A 732 -9.25 19.60 8.75
C THR A 732 -10.38 20.37 8.06
N TYR A 733 -10.67 21.61 8.48
CA TYR A 733 -11.65 22.49 7.84
C TYR A 733 -11.34 22.75 6.35
N ASN A 734 -10.07 22.63 5.94
CA ASN A 734 -9.62 22.92 4.58
C ASN A 734 -9.73 21.72 3.61
N TYR A 735 -10.04 20.51 4.10
CA TYR A 735 -9.94 19.25 3.33
C TYR A 735 -10.78 19.18 2.05
N TYR A 736 -11.95 19.83 1.99
CA TYR A 736 -12.82 19.86 0.79
C TYR A 736 -13.39 21.24 0.44
N MET A 737 -12.78 22.33 0.93
CA MET A 737 -13.27 23.66 0.58
C MET A 737 -13.22 23.84 -0.94
N PRO A 738 -14.36 24.06 -1.64
CA PRO A 738 -14.34 24.31 -3.07
C PRO A 738 -13.39 25.46 -3.35
N LYS A 739 -12.53 25.36 -4.38
CA LYS A 739 -11.54 26.41 -4.75
C LYS A 739 -12.15 27.82 -4.75
N THR A 740 -13.44 27.95 -5.05
CA THR A 740 -14.21 29.20 -4.98
C THR A 740 -14.33 29.83 -3.59
N VAL A 741 -14.43 29.05 -2.51
CA VAL A 741 -14.51 29.56 -1.13
C VAL A 741 -13.11 29.92 -0.60
N LEU A 742 -12.09 29.18 -1.01
CA LEU A 742 -10.69 29.51 -0.73
C LEU A 742 -10.26 30.80 -1.46
N ASP A 743 -10.65 30.96 -2.73
CA ASP A 743 -10.45 32.20 -3.52
C ASP A 743 -11.17 33.40 -2.87
N GLU A 744 -12.41 33.23 -2.41
CA GLU A 744 -13.14 34.28 -1.69
C GLU A 744 -12.50 34.61 -0.33
N ARG A 745 -11.97 33.63 0.42
CA ARG A 745 -11.21 33.89 1.66
C ARG A 745 -9.88 34.59 1.38
N LEU A 746 -9.14 34.18 0.34
CA LEU A 746 -7.91 34.86 -0.09
C LEU A 746 -8.16 36.29 -0.58
N GLU A 747 -9.30 36.55 -1.21
CA GLU A 747 -9.69 37.90 -1.63
C GLU A 747 -10.18 38.76 -0.47
N ASN A 748 -10.91 38.19 0.49
CA ASN A 748 -11.56 38.94 1.58
C ASN A 748 -10.65 39.11 2.82
N ASP A 749 -9.80 38.13 3.14
CA ASP A 749 -8.95 38.15 4.34
C ASP A 749 -7.56 37.52 4.11
N LYS A 750 -6.89 38.02 3.07
CA LYS A 750 -5.59 37.55 2.61
C LYS A 750 -4.52 37.40 3.70
N GLN A 751 -4.49 38.30 4.67
CA GLN A 751 -3.43 38.35 5.67
C GLN A 751 -3.62 37.23 6.70
N ASP A 752 -4.85 37.02 7.18
CA ASP A 752 -5.16 35.96 8.14
C ASP A 752 -5.06 34.58 7.49
N VAL A 753 -5.45 34.42 6.22
CA VAL A 753 -5.23 33.16 5.49
C VAL A 753 -3.73 32.86 5.32
N LEU A 754 -2.92 33.87 4.96
CA LEU A 754 -1.47 33.70 4.83
C LEU A 754 -0.78 33.43 6.18
N ASP A 755 -1.30 33.99 7.28
CA ASP A 755 -0.72 33.87 8.62
C ASP A 755 -1.26 32.66 9.41
N ALA A 756 -2.46 32.16 9.11
CA ALA A 756 -3.11 31.05 9.84
C ALA A 756 -3.10 29.73 9.06
N ASP A 757 -3.26 29.75 7.73
CA ASP A 757 -3.37 28.52 6.91
C ASP A 757 -2.09 28.23 6.10
N PHE A 758 -1.27 29.23 5.77
CA PHE A 758 -0.05 29.03 4.97
C PHE A 758 1.26 29.28 5.74
N GLN A 759 1.21 29.88 6.93
CA GLN A 759 2.41 30.24 7.68
C GLN A 759 3.11 29.02 8.29
N SER A 760 2.35 28.06 8.79
CA SER A 760 2.81 26.71 9.18
C SER A 760 3.51 26.03 8.02
N GLN A 761 2.87 25.99 6.85
CA GLN A 761 3.43 25.44 5.62
C GLN A 761 4.75 26.13 5.23
N PHE A 762 4.80 27.47 5.19
CA PHE A 762 6.03 28.22 4.89
C PHE A 762 7.13 28.04 5.94
N GLN A 763 6.78 27.88 7.22
CA GLN A 763 7.75 27.60 8.28
C GLN A 763 8.24 26.16 8.24
N SER A 764 7.39 25.20 7.84
CA SER A 764 7.75 23.80 7.57
C SER A 764 8.70 23.72 6.38
N TYR A 765 8.35 24.36 5.25
CA TYR A 765 9.24 24.52 4.10
C TYR A 765 10.61 25.07 4.51
N HIS A 766 10.65 26.15 5.31
CA HIS A 766 11.92 26.72 5.78
C HIS A 766 12.71 25.81 6.75
N GLN A 767 12.05 24.93 7.50
CA GLN A 767 12.71 23.95 8.36
C GLN A 767 13.25 22.76 7.55
N ASN A 768 12.58 22.39 6.46
CA ASN A 768 12.95 21.31 5.53
C ASN A 768 13.90 21.76 4.41
N GLY A 769 14.61 22.89 4.60
CA GLY A 769 15.68 23.33 3.70
C GLY A 769 15.28 24.37 2.64
N PHE A 770 14.01 24.77 2.57
CA PHE A 770 13.54 25.81 1.66
C PHE A 770 13.96 27.21 2.15
N ASP A 771 15.04 27.76 1.61
CA ASP A 771 15.65 29.00 2.11
C ASP A 771 15.00 30.29 1.57
N GLY A 772 13.96 30.16 0.73
CA GLY A 772 13.29 31.28 0.07
C GLY A 772 14.16 32.01 -0.96
N SER A 773 15.27 31.40 -1.39
CA SER A 773 16.13 31.95 -2.44
C SER A 773 15.50 31.74 -3.81
N PHE A 774 15.14 32.84 -4.46
CA PHE A 774 14.76 32.82 -5.88
C PHE A 774 16.01 32.52 -6.73
N HIS A 775 16.11 31.30 -7.26
CA HIS A 775 17.06 30.98 -8.31
C HIS A 775 16.57 31.60 -9.62
N THR A 776 17.27 32.62 -10.09
CA THR A 776 16.93 33.24 -11.38
C THR A 776 17.32 32.27 -12.49
N ARG A 777 16.33 31.61 -13.11
CA ARG A 777 16.51 30.90 -14.38
C ARG A 777 16.15 31.87 -15.50
N GLU A 778 17.11 32.23 -16.35
CA GLU A 778 16.89 33.10 -17.51
C GLU A 778 16.96 32.30 -18.81
N GLY A 779 16.17 32.74 -19.82
CA GLY A 779 16.24 32.20 -21.18
C GLY A 779 15.69 30.79 -21.32
N ASP A 780 16.35 29.97 -22.13
CA ASP A 780 15.88 28.65 -22.57
C ASP A 780 15.72 27.66 -21.39
N ALA A 781 16.48 27.83 -20.30
CA ALA A 781 16.36 27.02 -19.08
C ALA A 781 15.05 27.27 -18.31
N LEU A 782 14.52 28.49 -18.35
CA LEU A 782 13.19 28.79 -17.79
C LEU A 782 12.10 28.21 -18.70
N GLU A 783 12.33 28.22 -20.01
CA GLU A 783 11.39 27.67 -21.00
C GLU A 783 11.32 26.14 -20.90
N GLN A 784 12.46 25.48 -20.70
CA GLN A 784 12.56 24.04 -20.43
C GLN A 784 11.87 23.68 -19.11
N THR A 785 12.20 24.35 -18.00
CA THR A 785 11.53 24.09 -16.71
C THR A 785 10.02 24.31 -16.78
N ILE A 786 9.54 25.33 -17.49
CA ILE A 786 8.09 25.53 -17.70
C ILE A 786 7.49 24.44 -18.60
N GLN A 787 8.24 23.93 -19.58
CA GLN A 787 7.78 22.86 -20.46
C GLN A 787 7.72 21.52 -19.74
N ASP A 788 8.75 21.19 -18.95
CA ASP A 788 8.87 19.95 -18.21
C ASP A 788 7.87 19.92 -17.04
N SER A 789 7.76 21.01 -16.26
CA SER A 789 6.81 21.09 -15.14
C SER A 789 5.33 21.15 -15.56
N LEU A 790 5.04 21.38 -16.85
CA LEU A 790 3.66 21.44 -17.38
C LEU A 790 3.38 20.39 -18.47
N GLY A 791 4.32 19.47 -18.73
CA GLY A 791 4.17 18.42 -19.76
C GLY A 791 3.91 18.96 -21.18
N LEU A 792 4.62 20.03 -21.58
CA LEU A 792 4.40 20.72 -22.86
C LEU A 792 5.28 20.15 -23.99
N ASP A 793 5.03 18.90 -24.37
CA ASP A 793 5.74 18.29 -25.48
C ASP A 793 5.18 18.72 -26.86
N ALA A 794 6.08 18.87 -27.84
CA ALA A 794 5.75 19.45 -29.15
C ALA A 794 4.82 18.57 -30.03
N GLU A 795 4.57 17.33 -29.61
CA GLU A 795 3.77 16.34 -30.35
C GLU A 795 2.29 16.29 -29.96
N ASN A 796 1.87 17.02 -28.92
CA ASN A 796 0.47 17.03 -28.45
C ASN A 796 -0.43 17.95 -29.30
N GLU A 797 -1.61 17.48 -29.75
CA GLU A 797 -2.50 18.23 -30.66
C GLU A 797 -3.01 19.57 -30.07
N ASP A 798 -2.93 19.73 -28.75
CA ASP A 798 -3.29 20.96 -28.01
C ASP A 798 -2.12 21.93 -27.75
N HIS A 799 -0.92 21.65 -28.28
CA HIS A 799 0.28 22.49 -28.15
C HIS A 799 0.03 23.97 -28.54
N ALA A 800 -0.86 24.23 -29.51
CA ALA A 800 -1.19 25.60 -29.94
C ALA A 800 -2.08 26.38 -28.95
N VAL A 801 -2.79 25.70 -28.04
CA VAL A 801 -3.65 26.29 -27.01
C VAL A 801 -2.85 26.55 -25.73
N GLN A 802 -2.02 25.57 -25.32
CA GLN A 802 -1.14 25.69 -24.16
C GLN A 802 -0.03 26.73 -24.37
N ARG A 803 0.58 26.78 -25.57
CA ARG A 803 1.57 27.83 -25.92
C ARG A 803 0.96 29.24 -25.89
N ARG A 804 -0.33 29.40 -26.23
CA ARG A 804 -1.03 30.69 -26.09
C ARG A 804 -1.27 31.09 -24.63
N ARG A 805 -1.46 30.14 -23.71
CA ARG A 805 -1.54 30.41 -22.27
C ARG A 805 -0.18 30.81 -21.69
N ALA A 806 0.90 30.13 -22.08
CA ALA A 806 2.26 30.51 -21.72
C ALA A 806 2.67 31.89 -22.29
N ASP A 807 2.29 32.21 -23.52
CA ASP A 807 2.49 33.53 -24.12
C ASP A 807 1.65 34.64 -23.45
N CYS A 808 0.51 34.30 -22.84
CA CYS A 808 -0.27 35.22 -22.01
C CYS A 808 0.44 35.52 -20.68
N LEU A 809 1.06 34.53 -20.05
CA LEU A 809 1.89 34.71 -18.84
C LEU A 809 3.14 35.57 -19.12
N ARG A 810 3.72 35.47 -20.32
CA ARG A 810 4.82 36.36 -20.77
C ARG A 810 4.43 37.84 -20.95
N GLN A 811 3.14 38.15 -21.12
CA GLN A 811 2.67 39.50 -21.49
C GLN A 811 2.31 40.40 -20.31
N GLU A 812 2.36 39.93 -19.07
CA GLU A 812 2.26 40.79 -17.87
C GLU A 812 3.63 41.45 -17.62
N PRO A 813 3.82 42.76 -17.90
CA PRO A 813 5.03 43.45 -17.50
C PRO A 813 4.88 43.83 -16.03
N GLY A 814 5.82 43.38 -15.18
CA GLY A 814 5.87 43.73 -13.77
C GLY A 814 5.60 45.21 -13.50
N HIS A 815 4.55 45.47 -12.71
CA HIS A 815 4.31 46.78 -12.12
C HIS A 815 4.26 46.72 -10.59
N ASP A 816 5.31 47.35 -10.04
CA ASP A 816 5.48 47.88 -8.69
C ASP A 816 5.68 46.91 -7.51
N ALA A 817 6.90 46.35 -7.43
CA ALA A 817 7.58 46.15 -6.15
C ALA A 817 8.88 46.99 -6.12
N GLY A 818 8.96 47.96 -5.20
CA GLY A 818 10.25 48.51 -4.73
C GLY A 818 10.69 49.88 -5.29
N ARG A 819 10.14 50.99 -4.75
CA ARG A 819 10.90 52.25 -4.61
C ARG A 819 11.07 52.63 -3.14
N GLY A 820 11.98 51.94 -2.46
CA GLY A 820 12.60 52.43 -1.22
C GLY A 820 13.79 53.34 -1.55
N ARG A 821 13.75 54.60 -1.09
CA ARG A 821 14.91 55.51 -1.14
C ARG A 821 16.02 55.03 -0.19
N PRO A 822 17.31 55.23 -0.51
CA PRO A 822 18.39 54.86 0.39
C PRO A 822 18.63 55.99 1.40
N ASP A 823 18.51 55.71 2.70
CA ASP A 823 19.08 56.58 3.73
C ASP A 823 20.21 55.84 4.47
N ARG A 824 21.37 56.48 4.45
CA ARG A 824 22.60 56.07 5.13
C ARG A 824 22.51 56.42 6.62
N ASP A 825 23.27 55.66 7.40
CA ASP A 825 23.72 55.90 8.78
C ASP A 825 22.69 55.66 9.91
N ARG A 826 22.82 54.52 10.60
CA ARG A 826 23.44 54.46 11.96
C ARG A 826 23.49 53.04 12.53
N ARG A 827 24.65 52.72 13.11
CA ARG A 827 24.91 51.57 14.00
C ARG A 827 24.26 51.74 15.40
N PRO A 828 24.24 50.68 16.25
CA PRO A 828 23.09 50.28 17.07
C PRO A 828 23.18 50.67 18.55
N ALA A 829 22.06 50.62 19.28
CA ALA A 829 22.03 50.51 20.74
C ALA A 829 20.68 50.01 21.28
N GLY A 830 20.67 48.81 21.85
CA GLY A 830 20.18 48.45 23.18
C GLY A 830 18.69 48.62 23.59
N PRO A 831 18.18 47.74 24.48
CA PRO A 831 16.75 47.45 24.64
C PRO A 831 16.09 48.26 25.77
N ARG A 832 14.75 48.43 25.74
CA ARG A 832 13.86 48.47 26.93
C ARG A 832 12.38 48.77 26.62
N THR A 833 11.54 47.80 26.98
CA THR A 833 10.30 47.86 27.81
C THR A 833 9.18 48.90 27.57
N LEU A 834 7.97 48.33 27.43
CA LEU A 834 6.69 48.67 28.08
C LEU A 834 6.18 50.13 28.04
N GLY A 835 4.95 50.31 27.54
CA GLY A 835 4.12 51.44 27.93
C GLY A 835 2.88 51.69 27.07
N LEU A 836 1.74 51.18 27.53
CA LEU A 836 0.37 51.62 27.22
C LEU A 836 0.22 53.15 27.12
N GLY A 837 -0.61 53.63 26.20
CA GLY A 837 -0.98 55.05 26.13
C GLY A 837 -2.01 55.42 25.06
N ILE A 838 -3.28 55.32 25.44
CA ILE A 838 -4.49 55.83 24.77
C ILE A 838 -4.40 57.35 24.46
N HIS A 839 -4.82 57.80 23.26
CA HIS A 839 -5.73 58.95 23.05
C HIS A 839 -6.06 59.25 21.58
N ASP A 840 -7.32 59.00 21.21
CA ASP A 840 -8.32 59.96 20.70
C ASP A 840 -7.81 61.24 20.00
N ARG A 841 -8.19 61.44 18.73
CA ARG A 841 -9.02 62.58 18.27
C ARG A 841 -9.24 62.65 16.75
N SER A 842 -10.51 62.47 16.36
CA SER A 842 -11.35 63.43 15.61
C SER A 842 -10.84 64.13 14.33
N ASP A 843 -11.58 63.85 13.25
CA ASP A 843 -12.49 64.81 12.56
C ASP A 843 -12.02 65.51 11.26
N ARG A 844 -12.93 65.41 10.28
CA ARG A 844 -13.20 66.24 9.07
C ARG A 844 -12.57 65.91 7.72
N GLY A 845 -13.47 65.76 6.73
CA GLY A 845 -13.38 66.62 5.55
C GLY A 845 -13.90 66.09 4.21
N TYR A 846 -15.23 65.91 4.09
CA TYR A 846 -15.96 65.81 2.82
C TYR A 846 -15.61 66.93 1.81
N ARG A 847 -15.37 66.60 0.52
CA ARG A 847 -16.03 67.26 -0.64
C ARG A 847 -15.63 66.70 -2.02
N ASP A 848 -16.61 66.02 -2.59
CA ASP A 848 -17.02 65.84 -3.98
C ASP A 848 -16.65 66.96 -4.99
N ARG A 849 -16.24 66.57 -6.22
CA ARG A 849 -16.69 67.18 -7.50
C ARG A 849 -16.23 66.43 -8.76
N ARG A 850 -17.22 65.90 -9.48
CA ARG A 850 -17.22 65.46 -10.90
C ARG A 850 -16.78 66.56 -11.89
N ARG A 851 -16.15 66.18 -13.02
CA ARG A 851 -16.66 66.30 -14.42
C ARG A 851 -15.57 66.13 -15.51
N ASP A 852 -15.82 65.14 -16.37
CA ASP A 852 -15.90 65.14 -17.84
C ASP A 852 -14.78 65.72 -18.74
N HIS A 853 -14.39 64.85 -19.69
CA HIS A 853 -13.52 64.97 -20.87
C HIS A 853 -13.83 66.14 -21.84
N PRO A 854 -12.93 66.41 -22.82
CA PRO A 854 -13.19 65.90 -24.17
C PRO A 854 -11.96 65.42 -24.98
N VAL A 855 -12.31 64.66 -26.03
CA VAL A 855 -11.57 63.90 -27.06
C VAL A 855 -10.98 64.80 -28.18
N LEU A 856 -9.89 64.38 -28.85
CA LEU A 856 -9.74 64.28 -30.33
C LEU A 856 -8.33 63.85 -30.86
N HIS A 857 -8.29 62.65 -31.49
CA HIS A 857 -7.66 62.14 -32.74
C HIS A 857 -6.42 62.84 -33.38
N ALA A 858 -5.43 62.21 -34.04
CA ALA A 858 -5.22 60.94 -34.77
C ALA A 858 -3.68 60.70 -35.00
N GLY A 859 -3.12 59.54 -35.42
CA GLY A 859 -3.66 58.25 -35.81
C GLY A 859 -2.62 57.15 -36.18
N ARG A 860 -3.14 55.91 -36.21
CA ARG A 860 -2.81 54.66 -36.96
C ARG A 860 -1.35 54.19 -37.21
N ALA A 861 -1.05 52.98 -36.72
CA ALA A 861 -0.91 51.75 -37.53
C ALA A 861 -1.13 50.47 -36.67
N ASP A 862 -1.76 49.46 -37.27
CA ASP A 862 -2.32 48.22 -36.69
C ASP A 862 -1.32 47.24 -36.04
N ARG A 863 -1.76 46.57 -34.96
CA ARG A 863 -1.90 45.10 -34.82
C ARG A 863 -2.67 44.75 -33.53
N SER A 864 -3.82 44.12 -33.70
CA SER A 864 -4.73 43.62 -32.66
C SER A 864 -4.81 42.10 -32.73
N ALA A 865 -4.68 41.41 -31.59
CA ALA A 865 -5.19 40.07 -31.37
C ALA A 865 -5.63 39.99 -29.89
N ASP A 866 -6.94 39.88 -29.69
CA ASP A 866 -7.64 39.84 -28.39
C ASP A 866 -7.50 38.45 -27.72
N CYS A 867 -7.32 38.43 -26.39
CA CYS A 867 -7.50 37.25 -25.54
C CYS A 867 -9.01 37.05 -25.26
N PRO A 868 -9.60 35.85 -25.45
CA PRO A 868 -11.01 35.64 -25.16
C PRO A 868 -11.23 35.37 -23.67
N GLY A 869 -11.88 36.31 -23.00
CA GLY A 869 -12.56 36.10 -21.71
C GLY A 869 -13.81 35.22 -21.87
N GLY A 870 -14.16 34.50 -20.81
CA GLY A 870 -15.14 33.41 -20.82
C GLY A 870 -16.50 33.72 -21.44
N ARG A 871 -17.02 32.74 -22.18
CA ARG A 871 -18.45 32.33 -22.30
C ARG A 871 -18.61 31.20 -23.34
N ARG A 872 -19.07 30.04 -22.85
CA ARG A 872 -19.94 29.01 -23.50
C ARG A 872 -19.52 28.24 -24.79
N LEU A 873 -19.55 26.90 -24.63
CA LEU A 873 -20.03 25.81 -25.53
C LEU A 873 -19.04 25.23 -26.58
N PRO A 874 -19.19 23.97 -27.12
CA PRO A 874 -20.17 22.89 -26.89
C PRO A 874 -19.61 21.44 -26.68
N ARG A 875 -20.51 20.51 -26.33
CA ARG A 875 -20.36 19.03 -26.39
C ARG A 875 -19.96 18.52 -27.78
N HIS A 876 -18.85 17.77 -27.87
CA HIS A 876 -18.63 16.52 -28.61
C HIS A 876 -17.14 16.35 -29.01
N ALA A 877 -16.41 15.47 -28.32
CA ALA A 877 -15.44 14.53 -28.89
C ALA A 877 -14.85 13.61 -27.80
N ARG A 878 -15.55 12.51 -27.52
CA ARG A 878 -14.97 11.24 -27.09
C ARG A 878 -13.63 10.95 -27.76
N GLY A 879 -12.66 10.53 -26.94
CA GLY A 879 -11.58 9.61 -27.29
C GLY A 879 -10.23 10.29 -27.52
N LEU A 880 -9.32 10.15 -26.54
CA LEU A 880 -7.94 9.66 -26.67
C LEU A 880 -7.25 9.68 -25.28
N GLN A 881 -6.53 8.61 -24.98
CA GLN A 881 -5.82 8.25 -23.74
C GLN A 881 -4.69 9.22 -23.38
N PRO A 882 -4.24 9.30 -22.11
CA PRO A 882 -3.10 10.12 -21.72
C PRO A 882 -1.76 9.39 -21.94
N ALA A 883 -0.73 10.19 -22.20
CA ALA A 883 0.70 9.88 -22.20
C ALA A 883 1.41 10.97 -21.40
#